data_AF-A0A4Y9S2M1-F1
#
_entry.id   AF-A0A4Y9S2M1-F1
#
_cell.length_a   1.000
_cell.length_b   1.000
_cell.length_c   1.000
_cell.angle_alpha   90.00
_cell.angle_beta   90.00
_cell.angle_gamma   90.00
#
_symmetry.space_group_name_H-M   'P 1'
#
loop_
_entity.id
_entity.type
_entity.pdbx_description
1 polymer ?
#
loop_
_entity_poly.entity_id
_entity_poly.type
_entity_poly.pdbx_seq_one_letter_code
_entity_poly.pdbx_strand_id
1 'polypeptide(L)'
;MPEITFPEDLPVSGRREEIAKALTENQVIIVSGETGSGKTTQLPKICLQLGRGEKGLIGHTQPRRIAASSTAKRIAHELGTPLGEHVGYKVRFNDTLSKGAWVKLMTDGILLAETQTDPLLKAYDTIVIDEAHERSLNIDFLLGYLKQLLPRRPDLKVIITSATIDADRFARHFGTNEKPVPVIEVSGRLYKVEVRYRPIERDAVAIPTADPNKPVPKAVAAREKRDLMDGVVDAVDELCRIGSGDVLVFLPGEREIRDAAESLRKHHPPHVEILPLFARLSVEEQDRVFRTTNARRIVLATNVAETSLTVPGIRYVVDAGLARVKRYSYRNKVEQLQIEAVAQSAANQRAGRCGRVADGVCIRLYEEDDFNKRPKFTDPEILRSSLAAVILRMKSLHLTDVESFPFIEPPTPRAIADGYQLLQEVGAVDDNNELTPLGRKLARLPLDPRVGRMILAALDNACLTEMLIVASALSVQDPRDRPMEHQQAADEAHKKFADDKSEFLSFLKIWTWFEQAIEHKKSNRQLMDNCRANFLSQLRLREWRDVHSQLLTIVREQGWRLNEAPATYEQLHTALLTGLLGNIGFKDGEEPGAGYLGARGIRFHIWPGSYLVKKAGKWIMAAELVETTRLYARCVAQIQPEWIEKVGAHLLKKSYGEPRWEKRPAQVTAAEKATLHGLIIYSQRRIHYGPLNPREAREIFIRDALVGGDYDTRAPFFAHNRKLVKDIETLEHKSRRLDVLVDDQLIEAFYDQHIPQDIINGAGFEKWYKEASRDNPKLLYLVREELMRHEAAGVTTDMFPKAMSVTGIEMQLTYHFEPGSVRDGVTLAVPLFALNQVSAERAEWLVPGMLKEKVHLLLKSLPQKLRRHMVPLPDYAGKFMDRIHAKMAFGRGNLIDVLIADIREQTGIHVLTADFKMETLPAHHFMNFKVIDEHGRQLDMGRNLAALQAEFGRQARAQFQKMAEGTAPTGEGASGALSVPAAVALQAGAA
;
A
#
# COMPACT_ATOMS: atom_id res chain seq x y z
N MET A 1 -46.48 18.79 -33.73
CA MET A 1 -45.12 18.42 -34.14
C MET A 1 -44.81 19.11 -35.47
N PRO A 2 -43.64 19.76 -35.65
CA PRO A 2 -43.23 20.32 -36.93
C PRO A 2 -43.08 19.21 -37.99
N GLU A 3 -43.15 19.58 -39.26
CA GLU A 3 -42.93 18.66 -40.37
C GLU A 3 -41.49 18.11 -40.33
N ILE A 4 -41.34 16.78 -40.32
CA ILE A 4 -40.03 16.13 -40.26
C ILE A 4 -39.60 15.75 -41.67
N THR A 5 -38.53 16.35 -42.15
CA THR A 5 -37.92 16.04 -43.45
C THR A 5 -36.60 15.29 -43.28
N PHE A 6 -36.26 14.41 -44.21
CA PHE A 6 -35.01 13.63 -44.18
C PHE A 6 -34.17 13.93 -45.43
N PRO A 7 -32.87 14.26 -45.29
CA PRO A 7 -32.00 14.43 -46.45
C PRO A 7 -31.75 13.06 -47.11
N GLU A 8 -32.22 12.88 -48.35
CA GLU A 8 -32.12 11.60 -49.08
C GLU A 8 -30.66 11.20 -49.42
N ASP A 9 -29.73 12.17 -49.44
CA ASP A 9 -28.30 11.92 -49.67
C ASP A 9 -27.63 11.22 -48.48
N LEU A 10 -28.24 11.24 -47.29
CA LEU A 10 -27.69 10.61 -46.10
C LEU A 10 -28.02 9.12 -46.05
N PRO A 11 -27.02 8.24 -45.87
CA PRO A 11 -27.20 6.79 -45.80
C PRO A 11 -28.26 6.33 -44.79
N VAL A 12 -28.35 6.98 -43.62
CA VAL A 12 -29.35 6.64 -42.59
C VAL A 12 -30.77 6.92 -43.05
N SER A 13 -30.99 7.99 -43.84
CA SER A 13 -32.31 8.33 -44.37
C SER A 13 -32.84 7.23 -45.29
N GLY A 14 -31.96 6.65 -46.11
CA GLY A 14 -32.32 5.54 -47.01
C GLY A 14 -32.73 4.25 -46.30
N ARG A 15 -32.30 4.04 -45.04
CA ARG A 15 -32.72 2.89 -44.20
C ARG A 15 -33.74 3.29 -43.12
N ARG A 16 -34.38 4.46 -43.22
CA ARG A 16 -35.30 4.98 -42.19
C ARG A 16 -36.45 4.03 -41.85
N GLU A 17 -37.05 3.40 -42.87
CA GLU A 17 -38.20 2.51 -42.70
C GLU A 17 -37.81 1.22 -41.97
N GLU A 18 -36.63 0.68 -42.30
CA GLU A 18 -36.06 -0.48 -41.63
C GLU A 18 -35.74 -0.18 -40.15
N ILE A 19 -35.14 0.98 -39.88
CA ILE A 19 -34.86 1.45 -38.50
C ILE A 19 -36.17 1.65 -37.73
N ALA A 20 -37.17 2.28 -38.35
CA ALA A 20 -38.46 2.55 -37.73
C ALA A 20 -39.21 1.25 -37.39
N LYS A 21 -39.19 0.27 -38.30
CA LYS A 21 -39.75 -1.07 -38.08
C LYS A 21 -39.04 -1.77 -36.93
N ALA A 22 -37.72 -1.80 -36.93
CA ALA A 22 -36.94 -2.45 -35.87
C ALA A 22 -37.20 -1.81 -34.49
N LEU A 23 -37.31 -0.48 -34.42
CA LEU A 23 -37.68 0.25 -33.18
C LEU A 23 -39.07 -0.10 -32.67
N THR A 24 -40.00 -0.36 -33.57
CA THR A 24 -41.36 -0.76 -33.21
C THR A 24 -41.34 -2.17 -32.61
N GLU A 25 -40.67 -3.10 -33.28
CA GLU A 25 -40.66 -4.53 -32.96
C GLU A 25 -39.74 -4.92 -31.80
N ASN A 26 -38.70 -4.12 -31.52
CA ASN A 26 -37.66 -4.45 -30.55
C ASN A 26 -37.49 -3.35 -29.50
N GLN A 27 -37.16 -3.75 -28.26
CA GLN A 27 -36.90 -2.80 -27.19
C GLN A 27 -35.53 -2.14 -27.34
N VAL A 28 -34.53 -2.89 -27.80
CA VAL A 28 -33.17 -2.43 -28.08
C VAL A 28 -32.87 -2.64 -29.56
N ILE A 29 -32.24 -1.67 -30.20
CA ILE A 29 -31.66 -1.83 -31.53
C ILE A 29 -30.23 -1.29 -31.56
N ILE A 30 -29.41 -1.83 -32.45
CA ILE A 30 -28.05 -1.33 -32.68
C ILE A 30 -27.97 -0.79 -34.10
N VAL A 31 -27.49 0.43 -34.24
CA VAL A 31 -27.29 1.09 -35.54
C VAL A 31 -25.79 1.28 -35.75
N SER A 32 -25.21 0.39 -36.55
CA SER A 32 -23.81 0.48 -36.93
C SER A 32 -23.67 1.34 -38.18
N GLY A 33 -22.58 2.08 -38.32
CA GLY A 33 -22.27 2.78 -39.55
C GLY A 33 -21.23 3.86 -39.33
N GLU A 34 -20.52 4.28 -40.36
CA GLU A 34 -19.41 5.21 -40.16
C GLU A 34 -19.85 6.62 -39.75
N THR A 35 -18.92 7.37 -39.17
CA THR A 35 -19.10 8.80 -38.90
C THR A 35 -19.43 9.56 -40.19
N GLY A 36 -20.48 10.38 -40.16
CA GLY A 36 -20.97 11.10 -41.35
C GLY A 36 -22.15 10.44 -42.06
N SER A 37 -22.54 9.20 -41.69
CA SER A 37 -23.72 8.54 -42.26
C SER A 37 -25.07 9.17 -41.87
N GLY A 38 -25.07 10.10 -40.91
CA GLY A 38 -26.27 10.79 -40.42
C GLY A 38 -26.92 10.20 -39.16
N LYS A 39 -26.33 9.16 -38.53
CA LYS A 39 -26.92 8.47 -37.36
C LYS A 39 -27.32 9.44 -36.25
N THR A 40 -26.35 10.22 -35.80
CA THR A 40 -26.47 11.18 -34.71
C THR A 40 -27.55 12.24 -34.92
N THR A 41 -27.80 12.66 -36.17
CA THR A 41 -28.79 13.72 -36.47
C THR A 41 -30.14 13.18 -36.87
N GLN A 42 -30.20 12.03 -37.55
CA GLN A 42 -31.44 11.50 -38.11
C GLN A 42 -32.17 10.53 -37.16
N LEU A 43 -31.48 9.81 -36.28
CA LEU A 43 -32.13 8.86 -35.35
C LEU A 43 -33.18 9.52 -34.44
N PRO A 44 -32.92 10.68 -33.81
CA PRO A 44 -33.95 11.41 -33.05
C PRO A 44 -35.18 11.76 -33.89
N LYS A 45 -34.99 12.12 -35.15
CA LYS A 45 -36.07 12.49 -36.07
C LYS A 45 -36.92 11.28 -36.45
N ILE A 46 -36.30 10.11 -36.65
CA ILE A 46 -37.02 8.85 -36.84
C ILE A 46 -37.84 8.49 -35.59
N CYS A 47 -37.28 8.68 -34.39
CA CYS A 47 -38.01 8.48 -33.14
C CYS A 47 -39.22 9.42 -33.02
N LEU A 48 -39.05 10.71 -33.33
CA LEU A 48 -40.15 11.68 -33.34
C LEU A 48 -41.25 11.29 -34.34
N GLN A 49 -40.88 10.81 -35.54
CA GLN A 49 -41.85 10.31 -36.52
C GLN A 49 -42.70 9.13 -35.99
N LEU A 50 -42.15 8.33 -35.07
CA LEU A 50 -42.84 7.24 -34.39
C LEU A 50 -43.65 7.69 -33.16
N GLY A 51 -43.77 9.00 -32.91
CA GLY A 51 -44.47 9.55 -31.73
C GLY A 51 -43.71 9.41 -30.42
N ARG A 52 -42.40 9.08 -30.46
CA ARG A 52 -41.53 9.12 -29.27
C ARG A 52 -41.12 10.56 -28.99
N GLY A 53 -40.89 10.90 -27.72
CA GLY A 53 -40.69 12.30 -27.30
C GLY A 53 -41.96 12.95 -26.72
N GLU A 54 -43.14 12.37 -26.97
CA GLU A 54 -44.43 12.92 -26.52
C GLU A 54 -44.82 12.47 -25.10
N LYS A 55 -44.60 11.19 -24.77
CA LYS A 55 -44.94 10.61 -23.45
C LYS A 55 -43.79 10.72 -22.44
N GLY A 56 -42.59 10.97 -22.94
CA GLY A 56 -41.36 11.23 -22.21
C GLY A 56 -40.33 11.75 -23.21
N LEU A 57 -39.16 12.20 -22.75
CA LEU A 57 -38.13 12.73 -23.62
C LEU A 57 -37.41 11.62 -24.42
N ILE A 58 -36.94 11.98 -25.61
CA ILE A 58 -35.85 11.28 -26.29
C ILE A 58 -34.54 11.80 -25.69
N GLY A 59 -33.90 10.99 -24.86
CA GLY A 59 -32.59 11.28 -24.30
C GLY A 59 -31.49 10.79 -25.23
N HIS A 60 -30.68 11.69 -25.76
CA HIS A 60 -29.61 11.34 -26.70
C HIS A 60 -28.25 11.69 -26.12
N THR A 61 -27.49 10.69 -25.71
CA THR A 61 -26.17 10.90 -25.10
C THR A 61 -25.08 11.11 -26.15
N GLN A 62 -24.01 11.78 -25.73
CA GLN A 62 -22.81 12.09 -26.51
C GLN A 62 -21.60 12.04 -25.56
N PRO A 63 -20.44 11.53 -26.00
CA PRO A 63 -19.26 11.48 -25.14
C PRO A 63 -18.68 12.87 -24.83
N ARG A 64 -18.90 13.85 -25.72
CA ARG A 64 -18.28 15.18 -25.64
C ARG A 64 -19.31 16.29 -25.55
N ARG A 65 -19.02 17.33 -24.74
CA ARG A 65 -19.91 18.50 -24.57
C ARG A 65 -20.15 19.24 -25.89
N ILE A 66 -19.08 19.43 -26.67
CA ILE A 66 -19.16 20.13 -27.96
C ILE A 66 -20.11 19.35 -28.89
N ALA A 67 -19.95 18.03 -29.00
CA ALA A 67 -20.80 17.17 -29.81
C ALA A 67 -22.29 17.26 -29.40
N ALA A 68 -22.60 17.20 -28.10
CA ALA A 68 -23.98 17.39 -27.62
C ALA A 68 -24.58 18.73 -28.06
N SER A 69 -23.82 19.82 -27.89
CA SER A 69 -24.29 21.16 -28.24
C SER A 69 -24.43 21.38 -29.75
N SER A 70 -23.48 20.90 -30.56
CA SER A 70 -23.49 21.05 -32.02
C SER A 70 -24.58 20.20 -32.65
N THR A 71 -24.77 18.98 -32.16
CA THR A 71 -25.83 18.08 -32.62
C THR A 71 -27.20 18.66 -32.30
N ALA A 72 -27.41 19.18 -31.09
CA ALA A 72 -28.68 19.84 -30.73
C ALA A 72 -29.00 21.02 -31.66
N LYS A 73 -28.02 21.91 -31.90
CA LYS A 73 -28.16 23.03 -32.84
C LYS A 73 -28.50 22.55 -34.26
N ARG A 74 -27.83 21.49 -34.72
CA ARG A 74 -28.04 20.93 -36.06
C ARG A 74 -29.45 20.34 -36.21
N ILE A 75 -29.92 19.55 -35.26
CA ILE A 75 -31.26 18.96 -35.30
C ILE A 75 -32.33 20.05 -35.18
N ALA A 76 -32.15 21.03 -34.29
CA ALA A 76 -33.07 22.17 -34.18
C ALA A 76 -33.20 22.95 -35.50
N HIS A 77 -32.06 23.19 -36.17
CA HIS A 77 -32.03 23.81 -37.50
C HIS A 77 -32.73 22.96 -38.57
N GLU A 78 -32.49 21.64 -38.60
CA GLU A 78 -33.15 20.74 -39.55
C GLU A 78 -34.66 20.61 -39.33
N LEU A 79 -35.13 20.80 -38.10
CA LEU A 79 -36.56 20.83 -37.77
C LEU A 79 -37.21 22.21 -37.97
N GLY A 80 -36.42 23.25 -38.27
CA GLY A 80 -36.91 24.62 -38.42
C GLY A 80 -37.36 25.26 -37.10
N THR A 81 -36.77 24.86 -35.97
CA THR A 81 -37.21 25.27 -34.62
C THR A 81 -36.09 25.99 -33.85
N PRO A 82 -36.42 26.97 -32.98
CA PRO A 82 -35.45 27.53 -32.05
C PRO A 82 -34.83 26.48 -31.13
N LEU A 83 -33.54 26.63 -30.84
CA LEU A 83 -32.84 25.77 -29.88
C LEU A 83 -33.46 25.92 -28.49
N GLY A 84 -33.76 24.79 -27.85
CA GLY A 84 -34.33 24.71 -26.51
C GLY A 84 -35.85 24.56 -26.47
N GLU A 85 -36.55 24.84 -27.57
CA GLU A 85 -38.01 24.70 -27.64
C GLU A 85 -38.42 23.24 -27.80
N HIS A 86 -38.11 22.63 -28.95
CA HIS A 86 -38.37 21.21 -29.21
C HIS A 86 -37.13 20.31 -29.03
N VAL A 87 -35.95 20.86 -29.32
CA VAL A 87 -34.65 20.19 -29.18
C VAL A 87 -33.74 21.07 -28.36
N GLY A 88 -33.29 20.56 -27.21
CA GLY A 88 -32.33 21.25 -26.35
C GLY A 88 -31.14 20.36 -26.02
N TYR A 89 -30.16 20.92 -25.31
CA TYR A 89 -29.11 20.12 -24.71
C TYR A 89 -28.89 20.41 -23.24
N LYS A 90 -28.40 19.40 -22.52
CA LYS A 90 -27.96 19.48 -21.15
C LYS A 90 -26.59 18.83 -21.03
N VAL A 91 -25.56 19.65 -20.91
CA VAL A 91 -24.20 19.19 -20.59
C VAL A 91 -23.90 19.55 -19.15
N ARG A 92 -22.75 19.10 -18.63
CA ARG A 92 -22.29 19.58 -17.32
C ARG A 92 -22.36 21.10 -17.31
N PHE A 93 -23.24 21.61 -16.45
CA PHE A 93 -23.39 23.01 -16.10
C PHE A 93 -24.04 23.96 -17.10
N ASN A 94 -24.62 23.45 -18.18
CA ASN A 94 -25.41 24.25 -19.10
C ASN A 94 -26.62 23.43 -19.54
N ASP A 95 -27.80 24.00 -19.35
CA ASP A 95 -29.09 23.40 -19.68
C ASP A 95 -29.90 24.42 -20.48
N THR A 96 -30.27 24.06 -21.70
CA THR A 96 -31.04 24.93 -22.60
C THR A 96 -32.46 24.44 -22.78
N LEU A 97 -32.93 23.45 -22.03
CA LEU A 97 -34.25 22.88 -22.24
C LEU A 97 -35.37 23.77 -21.70
N SER A 98 -36.39 24.00 -22.53
CA SER A 98 -37.66 24.60 -22.12
C SER A 98 -38.68 23.53 -21.75
N LYS A 99 -39.71 23.92 -21.00
CA LYS A 99 -40.88 23.06 -20.77
C LYS A 99 -41.57 22.80 -22.12
N GLY A 100 -41.72 21.52 -22.51
CA GLY A 100 -42.31 21.12 -23.79
C GLY A 100 -41.32 20.59 -24.84
N ALA A 101 -40.01 20.58 -24.53
CA ALA A 101 -39.02 19.91 -25.38
C ALA A 101 -39.32 18.41 -25.52
N TRP A 102 -38.97 17.82 -26.67
CA TRP A 102 -39.10 16.39 -26.95
C TRP A 102 -37.76 15.68 -26.98
N VAL A 103 -36.70 16.37 -27.40
CA VAL A 103 -35.35 15.79 -27.52
C VAL A 103 -34.37 16.52 -26.60
N LYS A 104 -33.72 15.74 -25.72
CA LYS A 104 -32.63 16.19 -24.85
C LYS A 104 -31.32 15.59 -25.31
N LEU A 105 -30.45 16.39 -25.92
CA LEU A 105 -29.06 16.02 -26.15
C LEU A 105 -28.27 16.19 -24.85
N MET A 106 -27.45 15.24 -24.46
CA MET A 106 -26.70 15.36 -23.21
C MET A 106 -25.38 14.62 -23.25
N THR A 107 -24.50 14.88 -22.29
CA THR A 107 -23.34 14.01 -22.10
C THR A 107 -23.73 12.73 -21.37
N ASP A 108 -23.00 11.63 -21.58
CA ASP A 108 -23.23 10.36 -20.87
C ASP A 108 -23.28 10.55 -19.35
N GLY A 109 -22.36 11.36 -18.81
CA GLY A 109 -22.31 11.69 -17.39
C GLY A 109 -23.56 12.41 -16.85
N ILE A 110 -24.34 13.10 -17.69
CA ILE A 110 -25.59 13.77 -17.29
C ILE A 110 -26.72 12.76 -17.19
N LEU A 111 -26.89 11.89 -18.18
CA LEU A 111 -27.88 10.81 -18.08
C LEU A 111 -27.59 9.95 -16.85
N LEU A 112 -26.30 9.64 -16.65
CA LEU A 112 -25.84 8.91 -15.49
C LEU A 112 -26.14 9.66 -14.18
N ALA A 113 -25.95 10.99 -14.12
CA ALA A 113 -26.38 11.86 -13.00
C ALA A 113 -27.86 11.69 -12.67
N GLU A 114 -28.73 11.73 -13.67
CA GLU A 114 -30.17 11.65 -13.48
C GLU A 114 -30.63 10.29 -12.94
N THR A 115 -29.88 9.19 -13.11
CA THR A 115 -30.19 7.89 -12.48
C THR A 115 -30.24 7.94 -10.94
N GLN A 116 -29.60 8.93 -10.30
CA GLN A 116 -29.60 9.07 -8.84
C GLN A 116 -30.93 9.61 -8.32
N THR A 117 -31.55 10.53 -9.05
CA THR A 117 -32.83 11.16 -8.66
C THR A 117 -34.01 10.48 -9.33
N ASP A 118 -33.80 9.85 -10.49
CA ASP A 118 -34.79 9.07 -11.23
C ASP A 118 -34.22 7.67 -11.59
N PRO A 119 -34.17 6.73 -10.63
CA PRO A 119 -33.63 5.38 -10.85
C PRO A 119 -34.41 4.51 -11.84
N LEU A 120 -35.56 4.98 -12.32
CA LEU A 120 -36.31 4.30 -13.37
C LEU A 120 -36.24 5.04 -14.70
N LEU A 121 -35.56 6.19 -14.78
CA LEU A 121 -35.49 7.07 -15.93
C LEU A 121 -36.89 7.37 -16.53
N LYS A 122 -37.88 7.63 -15.66
CA LYS A 122 -39.27 7.91 -16.04
C LYS A 122 -39.41 9.17 -16.88
N ALA A 123 -38.45 10.09 -16.81
CA ALA A 123 -38.41 11.26 -17.67
C ALA A 123 -38.23 10.93 -19.17
N TYR A 124 -37.82 9.69 -19.50
CA TYR A 124 -37.50 9.27 -20.87
C TYR A 124 -38.39 8.12 -21.35
N ASP A 125 -38.79 8.20 -22.62
CA ASP A 125 -39.42 7.08 -23.34
C ASP A 125 -38.46 6.38 -24.31
N THR A 126 -37.37 7.05 -24.68
CA THR A 126 -36.35 6.58 -25.62
C THR A 126 -34.99 7.10 -25.20
N ILE A 127 -33.99 6.24 -25.19
CA ILE A 127 -32.59 6.59 -24.93
C ILE A 127 -31.73 6.19 -26.14
N VAL A 128 -30.94 7.14 -26.64
CA VAL A 128 -29.92 6.91 -27.66
C VAL A 128 -28.56 7.02 -26.99
N ILE A 129 -27.79 5.93 -26.98
CA ILE A 129 -26.38 5.92 -26.58
C ILE A 129 -25.55 6.03 -27.86
N ASP A 130 -25.10 7.23 -28.17
CA ASP A 130 -24.33 7.51 -29.38
C ASP A 130 -22.83 7.29 -29.16
N GLU A 131 -22.11 6.96 -30.23
CA GLU A 131 -20.66 6.78 -30.22
C GLU A 131 -20.19 5.73 -29.18
N ALA A 132 -20.96 4.65 -28.98
CA ALA A 132 -20.69 3.62 -27.97
C ALA A 132 -19.32 2.92 -28.14
N HIS A 133 -18.76 2.99 -29.36
CA HIS A 133 -17.41 2.51 -29.69
C HIS A 133 -16.27 3.29 -29.00
N GLU A 134 -16.52 4.48 -28.43
CA GLU A 134 -15.52 5.16 -27.59
C GLU A 134 -15.27 4.39 -26.28
N ARG A 135 -16.20 3.52 -25.87
CA ARG A 135 -16.09 2.64 -24.69
C ARG A 135 -15.59 3.38 -23.44
N SER A 136 -16.18 4.56 -23.22
CA SER A 136 -15.91 5.38 -22.03
C SER A 136 -16.49 4.72 -20.79
N LEU A 137 -15.97 5.07 -19.62
CA LEU A 137 -16.42 4.50 -18.35
C LEU A 137 -17.93 4.76 -18.11
N ASN A 138 -18.41 5.94 -18.50
CA ASN A 138 -19.81 6.31 -18.35
C ASN A 138 -20.72 5.51 -19.30
N ILE A 139 -20.27 5.27 -20.55
CA ILE A 139 -21.02 4.48 -21.53
C ILE A 139 -21.16 3.04 -21.05
N ASP A 140 -20.05 2.38 -20.70
CA ASP A 140 -20.07 0.99 -20.24
C ASP A 140 -20.96 0.82 -19.00
N PHE A 141 -20.93 1.80 -18.08
CA PHE A 141 -21.81 1.82 -16.93
C PHE A 141 -23.29 1.97 -17.30
N LEU A 142 -23.62 2.94 -18.16
CA LEU A 142 -24.99 3.17 -18.62
C LEU A 142 -25.55 1.93 -19.32
N LEU A 143 -24.75 1.24 -20.13
CA LEU A 143 -25.20 0.04 -20.83
C LEU A 143 -25.53 -1.09 -19.84
N GLY A 144 -24.68 -1.34 -18.84
CA GLY A 144 -24.99 -2.31 -17.79
C GLY A 144 -26.20 -1.92 -16.94
N TYR A 145 -26.35 -0.63 -16.64
CA TYR A 145 -27.50 -0.11 -15.90
C TYR A 145 -28.80 -0.29 -16.70
N LEU A 146 -28.79 0.05 -17.99
CA LEU A 146 -29.93 -0.14 -18.88
C LEU A 146 -30.27 -1.63 -19.02
N LYS A 147 -29.29 -2.54 -19.10
CA LYS A 147 -29.55 -3.99 -19.13
C LYS A 147 -30.37 -4.46 -17.94
N GLN A 148 -30.13 -3.91 -16.74
CA GLN A 148 -30.92 -4.21 -15.53
C GLN A 148 -32.26 -3.46 -15.48
N LEU A 149 -32.34 -2.26 -16.05
CA LEU A 149 -33.55 -1.44 -16.05
C LEU A 149 -34.61 -1.92 -17.05
N LEU A 150 -34.21 -2.37 -18.24
CA LEU A 150 -35.12 -2.69 -19.35
C LEU A 150 -36.21 -3.73 -19.00
N PRO A 151 -35.93 -4.80 -18.22
CA PRO A 151 -36.99 -5.71 -17.74
C PRO A 151 -38.06 -5.02 -16.88
N ARG A 152 -37.71 -3.93 -16.19
CA ARG A 152 -38.62 -3.13 -15.33
C ARG A 152 -39.30 -1.99 -16.08
N ARG A 153 -38.80 -1.62 -17.26
CA ARG A 153 -39.30 -0.54 -18.14
C ARG A 153 -39.53 -1.07 -19.56
N PRO A 154 -40.51 -1.97 -19.78
CA PRO A 154 -40.78 -2.55 -21.11
C PRO A 154 -41.19 -1.49 -22.16
N ASP A 155 -41.64 -0.32 -21.71
CA ASP A 155 -42.03 0.83 -22.53
C ASP A 155 -40.84 1.63 -23.09
N LEU A 156 -39.69 1.60 -22.39
CA LEU A 156 -38.46 2.32 -22.72
C LEU A 156 -37.75 1.67 -23.92
N LYS A 157 -37.48 2.47 -24.96
CA LYS A 157 -36.68 2.05 -26.12
C LYS A 157 -35.23 2.48 -25.98
N VAL A 158 -34.30 1.65 -26.45
CA VAL A 158 -32.86 1.96 -26.45
C VAL A 158 -32.26 1.79 -27.84
N ILE A 159 -31.53 2.80 -28.29
CA ILE A 159 -30.73 2.77 -29.52
C ILE A 159 -29.26 2.88 -29.13
N ILE A 160 -28.44 1.97 -29.62
CA ILE A 160 -26.99 2.03 -29.44
C ILE A 160 -26.36 2.26 -30.80
N THR A 161 -25.54 3.30 -30.94
CA THR A 161 -24.82 3.54 -32.19
C THR A 161 -23.35 3.19 -32.07
N SER A 162 -22.77 2.67 -33.15
CA SER A 162 -21.34 2.35 -33.24
C SER A 162 -20.82 2.71 -34.63
N ALA A 163 -19.59 3.22 -34.69
CA ALA A 163 -18.87 3.41 -35.95
C ALA A 163 -17.99 2.21 -36.33
N THR A 164 -18.00 1.14 -35.54
CA THR A 164 -17.13 -0.03 -35.70
C THR A 164 -17.92 -1.34 -35.61
N ILE A 165 -17.25 -2.43 -36.02
CA ILE A 165 -17.73 -3.83 -35.95
C ILE A 165 -18.01 -4.28 -34.48
N ASP A 166 -17.81 -3.44 -33.47
CA ASP A 166 -18.17 -3.73 -32.07
C ASP A 166 -19.69 -3.91 -31.83
N ALA A 167 -20.51 -3.72 -32.87
CA ALA A 167 -21.95 -3.99 -32.86
C ALA A 167 -22.30 -5.39 -32.32
N ASP A 168 -21.50 -6.41 -32.62
CA ASP A 168 -21.73 -7.78 -32.14
C ASP A 168 -21.59 -7.93 -30.63
N ARG A 169 -20.73 -7.15 -29.98
CA ARG A 169 -20.60 -7.19 -28.50
C ARG A 169 -21.82 -6.56 -27.86
N PHE A 170 -22.27 -5.42 -28.36
CA PHE A 170 -23.51 -4.79 -27.88
C PHE A 170 -24.73 -5.70 -28.12
N ALA A 171 -24.79 -6.38 -29.26
CA ALA A 171 -25.89 -7.28 -29.60
C ALA A 171 -25.97 -8.48 -28.65
N ARG A 172 -24.81 -9.09 -28.37
CA ARG A 172 -24.71 -10.17 -27.37
C ARG A 172 -25.01 -9.70 -25.95
N HIS A 173 -24.62 -8.48 -25.60
CA HIS A 173 -24.86 -7.92 -24.27
C HIS A 173 -26.35 -7.75 -23.98
N PHE A 174 -27.11 -7.18 -24.92
CA PHE A 174 -28.55 -6.94 -24.74
C PHE A 174 -29.44 -8.10 -25.16
N GLY A 175 -28.98 -8.91 -26.13
CA GLY A 175 -29.71 -10.06 -26.64
C GLY A 175 -29.64 -11.30 -25.74
N THR A 176 -30.26 -12.37 -26.23
CA THR A 176 -30.14 -13.74 -25.74
C THR A 176 -29.81 -14.65 -26.92
N ASN A 177 -29.39 -15.89 -26.66
CA ASN A 177 -29.11 -16.85 -27.74
C ASN A 177 -30.33 -17.12 -28.62
N GLU A 178 -31.55 -16.99 -28.07
CA GLU A 178 -32.81 -17.24 -28.78
C GLU A 178 -33.36 -15.98 -29.46
N LYS A 179 -33.08 -14.79 -28.92
CA LYS A 179 -33.54 -13.51 -29.47
C LYS A 179 -32.37 -12.52 -29.51
N PRO A 180 -31.60 -12.48 -30.61
CA PRO A 180 -30.54 -11.49 -30.77
C PRO A 180 -31.14 -10.09 -30.96
N VAL A 181 -30.42 -9.07 -30.53
CA VAL A 181 -30.78 -7.67 -30.79
C VAL A 181 -30.47 -7.36 -32.26
N PRO A 182 -31.39 -6.71 -33.00
CA PRO A 182 -31.17 -6.39 -34.40
C PRO A 182 -30.02 -5.39 -34.55
N VAL A 183 -29.07 -5.72 -35.42
CA VAL A 183 -27.99 -4.84 -35.85
C VAL A 183 -28.31 -4.35 -37.25
N ILE A 184 -28.53 -3.04 -37.39
CA ILE A 184 -28.78 -2.39 -38.67
C ILE A 184 -27.50 -1.70 -39.09
N GLU A 185 -26.92 -2.18 -40.19
CA GLU A 185 -25.69 -1.60 -40.73
C GLU A 185 -26.04 -0.51 -41.75
N VAL A 186 -25.64 0.72 -41.45
CA VAL A 186 -25.79 1.86 -42.34
C VAL A 186 -24.44 2.17 -42.95
N SER A 187 -24.12 1.43 -44.01
CA SER A 187 -22.92 1.67 -44.83
C SER A 187 -23.04 3.02 -45.52
N GLY A 188 -22.08 3.92 -45.27
CA GLY A 188 -21.99 5.17 -46.01
C GLY A 188 -21.51 4.96 -47.45
N ARG A 189 -21.80 5.92 -48.33
CA ARG A 189 -21.05 6.07 -49.59
C ARG A 189 -19.67 6.63 -49.25
N LEU A 190 -18.76 5.77 -48.85
CA LEU A 190 -17.37 6.17 -48.64
C LEU A 190 -16.63 6.01 -49.94
N TYR A 191 -15.89 7.05 -50.27
CA TYR A 191 -14.94 7.00 -51.36
C TYR A 191 -13.78 6.10 -50.99
N LYS A 192 -13.12 5.51 -51.99
CA LYS A 192 -12.06 4.54 -51.75
C LYS A 192 -10.87 5.25 -51.09
N VAL A 193 -10.36 4.66 -50.00
CA VAL A 193 -9.14 5.12 -49.35
C VAL A 193 -7.99 4.20 -49.74
N GLU A 194 -6.98 4.75 -50.40
CA GLU A 194 -5.71 4.05 -50.64
C GLU A 194 -4.84 4.15 -49.39
N VAL A 195 -4.41 3.01 -48.82
CA VAL A 195 -3.52 2.97 -47.66
C VAL A 195 -2.10 2.66 -48.13
N ARG A 196 -1.14 3.52 -47.77
CA ARG A 196 0.29 3.35 -48.06
C ARG A 196 1.09 3.27 -46.76
N TYR A 197 2.05 2.37 -46.71
CA TYR A 197 2.98 2.25 -45.58
C TYR A 197 4.33 2.92 -45.92
N ARG A 198 4.80 3.80 -45.04
CA ARG A 198 6.05 4.58 -45.13
C ARG A 198 6.75 4.53 -43.78
N PRO A 199 7.29 3.37 -43.39
CA PRO A 199 7.92 3.17 -42.09
C PRO A 199 9.03 4.20 -41.85
N ILE A 200 9.04 4.76 -40.64
CA ILE A 200 10.17 5.52 -40.10
C ILE A 200 11.00 4.59 -39.22
N GLU A 201 12.33 4.67 -39.29
CA GLU A 201 13.18 3.99 -38.31
C GLU A 201 12.96 4.67 -36.97
N ARG A 202 12.43 3.92 -36.01
CA ARG A 202 12.27 4.41 -34.63
C ARG A 202 13.67 4.55 -34.06
N ASP A 203 14.02 5.72 -33.52
CA ASP A 203 15.00 5.77 -32.44
C ASP A 203 14.53 4.76 -31.41
N ALA A 204 15.18 3.60 -31.33
CA ALA A 204 14.83 2.59 -30.36
C ALA A 204 14.94 3.25 -28.99
N VAL A 205 13.80 3.46 -28.31
CA VAL A 205 13.79 3.68 -26.87
C VAL A 205 14.45 2.44 -26.30
N ALA A 206 15.73 2.56 -25.94
CA ALA A 206 16.55 1.44 -25.52
C ALA A 206 15.88 0.73 -24.33
N ILE A 207 15.31 -0.43 -24.61
CA ILE A 207 15.19 -1.49 -23.61
C ILE A 207 16.62 -2.02 -23.48
N PRO A 208 17.24 -2.00 -22.29
CA PRO A 208 18.66 -2.27 -22.14
C PRO A 208 18.92 -3.78 -22.27
N THR A 209 19.00 -4.28 -23.49
CA THR A 209 19.52 -5.63 -23.78
C THR A 209 20.13 -5.68 -25.18
N ALA A 210 21.43 -5.43 -25.30
CA ALA A 210 22.40 -6.20 -26.10
C ALA A 210 23.77 -5.47 -26.22
N ASP A 211 24.81 -6.25 -25.96
CA ASP A 211 26.28 -6.09 -26.11
C ASP A 211 26.88 -4.77 -26.69
N PRO A 212 27.70 -4.01 -25.92
CA PRO A 212 28.24 -2.70 -26.31
C PRO A 212 29.47 -2.69 -27.26
N ASN A 213 29.92 -3.82 -27.81
CA ASN A 213 31.28 -3.90 -28.41
C ASN A 213 31.40 -4.04 -29.94
N LYS A 214 30.44 -3.56 -30.75
CA LYS A 214 30.64 -3.48 -32.22
C LYS A 214 30.37 -2.07 -32.79
N PRO A 215 31.36 -1.42 -33.44
CA PRO A 215 31.15 -0.16 -34.15
C PRO A 215 30.50 -0.40 -35.52
N VAL A 216 29.41 0.32 -35.82
CA VAL A 216 28.77 0.37 -37.14
C VAL A 216 29.45 1.45 -38.02
N PRO A 217 29.70 1.21 -39.33
CA PRO A 217 30.41 2.16 -40.20
C PRO A 217 29.68 3.50 -40.45
N LYS A 218 30.43 4.60 -40.45
CA LYS A 218 29.94 6.01 -40.57
C LYS A 218 29.11 6.35 -41.81
N ALA A 219 29.24 5.61 -42.91
CA ALA A 219 28.46 5.85 -44.13
C ALA A 219 27.04 5.24 -44.08
N VAL A 220 26.83 4.27 -43.19
CA VAL A 220 25.52 3.66 -42.91
C VAL A 220 24.77 4.54 -41.89
N ALA A 221 25.48 5.05 -40.87
CA ALA A 221 24.95 5.98 -39.86
C ALA A 221 24.41 7.33 -40.40
N ALA A 222 24.73 7.71 -41.64
CA ALA A 222 24.21 8.93 -42.28
C ALA A 222 22.95 8.69 -43.14
N ARG A 223 22.64 7.43 -43.48
CA ARG A 223 21.41 7.02 -44.18
C ARG A 223 20.32 6.50 -43.23
N GLU A 224 20.67 6.20 -41.98
CA GLU A 224 19.84 5.61 -40.90
C GLU A 224 19.13 6.64 -39.99
N LYS A 225 18.86 7.87 -40.45
CA LYS A 225 18.16 8.88 -39.65
C LYS A 225 16.92 9.39 -40.37
N ARG A 226 15.85 8.61 -40.34
CA ARG A 226 14.50 9.13 -40.61
C ARG A 226 13.80 9.42 -39.29
N ASP A 227 13.90 10.66 -38.82
CA ASP A 227 13.11 11.10 -37.67
C ASP A 227 11.62 11.23 -38.09
N LEU A 228 10.70 11.14 -37.13
CA LEU A 228 9.26 11.32 -37.33
C LEU A 228 8.94 12.59 -38.12
N MET A 229 9.69 13.66 -37.88
CA MET A 229 9.48 14.94 -38.56
C MET A 229 9.80 14.86 -40.06
N ASP A 230 10.91 14.22 -40.43
CA ASP A 230 11.27 13.99 -41.83
C ASP A 230 10.22 13.09 -42.51
N GLY A 231 9.75 12.04 -41.81
CA GLY A 231 8.68 11.18 -42.29
C GLY A 231 7.36 11.92 -42.54
N VAL A 232 7.00 12.87 -41.66
CA VAL A 232 5.82 13.73 -41.83
C VAL A 232 5.98 14.65 -43.04
N VAL A 233 7.14 15.29 -43.19
CA VAL A 233 7.43 16.19 -44.33
C VAL A 233 7.38 15.40 -45.66
N ASP A 234 8.08 14.27 -45.73
CA ASP A 234 8.08 13.37 -46.90
C ASP A 234 6.67 12.93 -47.30
N ALA A 235 5.86 12.52 -46.31
CA ALA A 235 4.49 12.07 -46.54
C ALA A 235 3.59 13.21 -47.02
N VAL A 236 3.71 14.41 -46.42
CA VAL A 236 2.97 15.60 -46.87
C VAL A 236 3.36 15.97 -48.30
N ASP A 237 4.63 15.92 -48.66
CA ASP A 237 5.11 16.17 -50.02
C ASP A 237 4.56 15.15 -51.02
N GLU A 238 4.57 13.85 -50.66
CA GLU A 238 3.98 12.79 -51.48
C GLU A 238 2.50 13.08 -51.76
N LEU A 239 1.73 13.41 -50.71
CA LEU A 239 0.30 13.72 -50.82
C LEU A 239 0.03 15.02 -51.59
N CYS A 240 0.90 16.02 -51.45
CA CYS A 240 0.81 17.28 -52.20
C CYS A 240 0.97 17.08 -53.71
N ARG A 241 1.79 16.10 -54.14
CA ARG A 241 2.00 15.77 -55.56
C ARG A 241 0.81 15.02 -56.20
N ILE A 242 -0.04 14.36 -55.40
CA ILE A 242 -1.18 13.56 -55.91
C ILE A 242 -2.28 14.47 -56.48
N GLY A 243 -2.57 15.59 -55.83
CA GLY A 243 -3.61 16.52 -56.26
C GLY A 243 -4.08 17.44 -55.14
N SER A 244 -5.06 18.29 -55.41
CA SER A 244 -5.65 19.21 -54.44
C SER A 244 -6.37 18.48 -53.29
N GLY A 245 -6.54 19.18 -52.18
CA GLY A 245 -7.19 18.68 -50.96
C GLY A 245 -6.32 18.84 -49.72
N ASP A 246 -6.97 18.93 -48.57
CA ASP A 246 -6.30 19.19 -47.30
C ASP A 246 -5.72 17.91 -46.70
N VAL A 247 -4.65 18.09 -45.92
CA VAL A 247 -3.92 17.00 -45.25
C VAL A 247 -4.21 17.04 -43.75
N LEU A 248 -4.60 15.89 -43.18
CA LEU A 248 -4.73 15.71 -41.74
C LEU A 248 -3.61 14.79 -41.22
N VAL A 249 -2.77 15.29 -40.32
CA VAL A 249 -1.65 14.55 -39.73
C VAL A 249 -1.98 14.18 -38.29
N PHE A 250 -1.99 12.90 -37.95
CA PHE A 250 -2.18 12.41 -36.58
C PHE A 250 -0.84 12.27 -35.86
N LEU A 251 -0.70 12.96 -34.72
CA LEU A 251 0.49 12.99 -33.88
C LEU A 251 0.13 12.71 -32.41
N PRO A 252 1.05 12.16 -31.60
CA PRO A 252 0.74 11.70 -30.25
C PRO A 252 0.53 12.83 -29.23
N GLY A 253 1.00 14.05 -29.48
CA GLY A 253 0.93 15.13 -28.51
C GLY A 253 1.24 16.54 -29.04
N GLU A 254 1.11 17.52 -28.15
CA GLU A 254 1.33 18.94 -28.45
C GLU A 254 2.76 19.24 -28.88
N ARG A 255 3.75 18.59 -28.23
CA ARG A 255 5.17 18.77 -28.57
C ARG A 255 5.42 18.35 -30.02
N GLU A 256 4.99 17.15 -30.37
CA GLU A 256 5.19 16.60 -31.72
C GLU A 256 4.45 17.43 -32.78
N ILE A 257 3.27 17.97 -32.45
CA ILE A 257 2.54 18.92 -33.33
C ILE A 257 3.36 20.19 -33.59
N ARG A 258 4.01 20.75 -32.56
CA ARG A 258 4.83 21.95 -32.72
C ARG A 258 6.10 21.67 -33.53
N ASP A 259 6.77 20.57 -33.23
CA ASP A 259 7.99 20.15 -33.94
C ASP A 259 7.69 19.88 -35.42
N ALA A 260 6.55 19.25 -35.73
CA ALA A 260 6.09 19.02 -37.11
C ALA A 260 5.72 20.35 -37.80
N ALA A 261 5.04 21.26 -37.09
CA ALA A 261 4.71 22.58 -37.65
C ALA A 261 5.96 23.39 -37.99
N GLU A 262 6.99 23.36 -37.13
CA GLU A 262 8.25 24.03 -37.37
C GLU A 262 9.00 23.42 -38.56
N SER A 263 9.07 22.09 -38.63
CA SER A 263 9.71 21.36 -39.73
C SER A 263 9.03 21.65 -41.07
N LEU A 264 7.69 21.64 -41.12
CA LEU A 264 6.93 22.01 -42.30
C LEU A 264 7.12 23.50 -42.69
N ARG A 265 7.21 24.43 -41.72
CA ARG A 265 7.49 25.84 -42.02
C ARG A 265 8.89 26.07 -42.59
N LYS A 266 9.88 25.33 -42.10
CA LYS A 266 11.26 25.32 -42.61
C LYS A 266 11.33 24.73 -44.03
N HIS A 267 10.57 23.67 -44.29
CA HIS A 267 10.45 23.05 -45.61
C HIS A 267 9.76 23.95 -46.64
N HIS A 268 8.88 24.85 -46.18
CA HIS A 268 8.21 25.88 -46.98
C HIS A 268 7.34 25.34 -48.14
N PRO A 269 6.39 24.42 -47.89
CA PRO A 269 5.50 23.92 -48.94
C PRO A 269 4.69 25.06 -49.58
N PRO A 270 4.53 25.07 -50.91
CA PRO A 270 3.91 26.18 -51.62
C PRO A 270 2.43 26.31 -51.28
N HIS A 271 1.99 27.54 -50.96
CA HIS A 271 0.58 27.91 -50.77
C HIS A 271 -0.20 27.06 -49.74
N VAL A 272 0.43 26.74 -48.60
CA VAL A 272 -0.23 26.01 -47.50
C VAL A 272 -0.51 26.86 -46.26
N GLU A 273 -1.52 26.48 -45.49
CA GLU A 273 -1.78 26.96 -44.13
C GLU A 273 -1.58 25.79 -43.14
N ILE A 274 -0.64 25.94 -42.19
CA ILE A 274 -0.34 24.91 -41.18
C ILE A 274 -1.13 25.23 -39.91
N LEU A 275 -2.04 24.32 -39.53
CA LEU A 275 -3.00 24.52 -38.44
C LEU A 275 -2.86 23.43 -37.37
N PRO A 276 -2.56 23.78 -36.10
CA PRO A 276 -2.58 22.81 -35.02
C PRO A 276 -4.02 22.48 -34.57
N LEU A 277 -4.25 21.26 -34.09
CA LEU A 277 -5.52 20.81 -33.50
C LEU A 277 -5.30 19.86 -32.31
N PHE A 278 -5.34 20.39 -31.10
CA PHE A 278 -5.28 19.61 -29.86
C PHE A 278 -6.15 20.24 -28.77
N ALA A 279 -6.53 19.45 -27.76
CA ALA A 279 -7.58 19.81 -26.80
C ALA A 279 -7.34 21.13 -26.03
N ARG A 280 -6.08 21.53 -25.84
CA ARG A 280 -5.68 22.74 -25.10
C ARG A 280 -5.83 24.06 -25.89
N LEU A 281 -6.05 23.99 -27.20
CA LEU A 281 -6.26 25.18 -28.04
C LEU A 281 -7.54 25.93 -27.64
N SER A 282 -7.55 27.25 -27.84
CA SER A 282 -8.76 28.05 -27.65
C SER A 282 -9.86 27.67 -28.63
N VAL A 283 -11.13 27.96 -28.28
CA VAL A 283 -12.28 27.68 -29.16
C VAL A 283 -12.10 28.35 -30.52
N GLU A 284 -11.62 29.60 -30.54
CA GLU A 284 -11.37 30.32 -31.79
C GLU A 284 -10.30 29.64 -32.65
N GLU A 285 -9.23 29.13 -32.04
CA GLU A 285 -8.17 28.39 -32.75
C GLU A 285 -8.66 27.04 -33.27
N GLN A 286 -9.49 26.33 -32.50
CA GLN A 286 -10.13 25.09 -32.96
C GLN A 286 -11.10 25.39 -34.11
N ASP A 287 -11.85 26.48 -34.03
CA ASP A 287 -12.82 26.89 -35.04
C ASP A 287 -12.16 27.25 -36.37
N ARG A 288 -10.91 27.74 -36.37
CA ARG A 288 -10.14 28.00 -37.59
C ARG A 288 -10.01 26.77 -38.47
N VAL A 289 -9.95 25.57 -37.88
CA VAL A 289 -9.82 24.31 -38.63
C VAL A 289 -11.09 23.99 -39.44
N PHE A 290 -12.25 24.56 -39.09
CA PHE A 290 -13.47 24.40 -39.89
C PHE A 290 -13.65 25.45 -40.98
N ARG A 291 -12.87 26.53 -40.96
CA ARG A 291 -12.96 27.60 -41.98
C ARG A 291 -12.22 27.16 -43.24
N THR A 292 -12.93 27.12 -44.36
CA THR A 292 -12.36 26.82 -45.67
C THR A 292 -11.63 28.06 -46.20
N THR A 293 -10.41 27.87 -46.70
CA THR A 293 -9.59 28.92 -47.34
C THR A 293 -9.19 28.48 -48.75
N ASN A 294 -8.68 29.40 -49.58
CA ASN A 294 -8.19 29.08 -50.93
C ASN A 294 -6.81 28.39 -50.91
N ALA A 295 -6.13 28.38 -49.77
CA ALA A 295 -4.86 27.69 -49.57
C ALA A 295 -5.10 26.25 -49.09
N ARG A 296 -4.19 25.34 -49.41
CA ARG A 296 -4.25 23.96 -48.88
C ARG A 296 -3.98 24.00 -47.37
N ARG A 297 -4.79 23.32 -46.58
CA ARG A 297 -4.59 23.24 -45.14
C ARG A 297 -3.85 21.95 -44.77
N ILE A 298 -2.86 22.07 -43.90
CA ILE A 298 -2.20 20.94 -43.22
C ILE A 298 -2.58 21.03 -41.75
N VAL A 299 -3.50 20.16 -41.35
CA VAL A 299 -4.03 20.11 -39.99
C VAL A 299 -3.24 19.08 -39.18
N LEU A 300 -2.50 19.54 -38.17
CA LEU A 300 -1.68 18.72 -37.30
C LEU A 300 -2.46 18.42 -36.01
N ALA A 301 -2.97 17.19 -35.87
CA ALA A 301 -3.97 16.85 -34.87
C ALA A 301 -3.56 15.71 -33.94
N THR A 302 -4.09 15.74 -32.72
CA THR A 302 -4.16 14.55 -31.84
C THR A 302 -5.42 13.73 -32.15
N ASN A 303 -5.72 12.71 -31.35
CA ASN A 303 -6.94 11.88 -31.46
C ASN A 303 -8.25 12.68 -31.33
N VAL A 304 -8.21 13.99 -31.04
CA VAL A 304 -9.38 14.88 -31.08
C VAL A 304 -10.10 14.81 -32.44
N ALA A 305 -9.35 14.67 -33.54
CA ALA A 305 -9.91 14.55 -34.90
C ALA A 305 -10.38 13.13 -35.28
N GLU A 306 -10.14 12.12 -34.42
CA GLU A 306 -10.30 10.70 -34.74
C GLU A 306 -11.75 10.21 -34.79
N THR A 307 -12.65 10.73 -33.95
CA THR A 307 -14.07 10.29 -33.87
C THR A 307 -15.04 11.45 -34.07
N SER A 308 -15.28 12.24 -33.02
CA SER A 308 -16.44 13.13 -32.92
C SER A 308 -16.31 14.48 -33.63
N LEU A 309 -15.19 14.72 -34.34
CA LEU A 309 -14.94 15.95 -35.07
C LEU A 309 -14.73 15.68 -36.55
N THR A 310 -15.49 16.37 -37.40
CA THR A 310 -15.37 16.28 -38.86
C THR A 310 -14.74 17.56 -39.41
N VAL A 311 -13.45 17.50 -39.73
CA VAL A 311 -12.77 18.61 -40.42
C VAL A 311 -13.19 18.57 -41.90
N PRO A 312 -13.77 19.65 -42.46
CA PRO A 312 -14.15 19.69 -43.87
C PRO A 312 -12.93 19.70 -44.77
N GLY A 313 -13.04 19.23 -46.01
CA GLY A 313 -11.99 19.36 -47.05
C GLY A 313 -10.80 18.40 -46.94
N ILE A 314 -10.76 17.55 -45.91
CA ILE A 314 -9.71 16.54 -45.75
C ILE A 314 -9.82 15.49 -46.85
N ARG A 315 -8.76 15.38 -47.66
CA ARG A 315 -8.61 14.36 -48.70
C ARG A 315 -7.41 13.44 -48.47
N TYR A 316 -6.50 13.84 -47.60
CA TYR A 316 -5.31 13.06 -47.31
C TYR A 316 -5.07 12.95 -45.82
N VAL A 317 -4.54 11.80 -45.39
CA VAL A 317 -4.20 11.54 -43.99
C VAL A 317 -2.75 11.07 -43.90
N VAL A 318 -2.03 11.56 -42.89
CA VAL A 318 -0.75 11.01 -42.44
C VAL A 318 -0.97 10.50 -41.02
N ASP A 319 -0.72 9.22 -40.77
CA ASP A 319 -0.89 8.59 -39.45
C ASP A 319 0.46 8.16 -38.89
N ALA A 320 0.92 8.84 -37.83
CA ALA A 320 2.13 8.44 -37.10
C ALA A 320 1.96 7.08 -36.40
N GLY A 321 0.71 6.60 -36.23
CA GLY A 321 0.42 5.31 -35.62
C GLY A 321 0.56 5.29 -34.10
N LEU A 322 0.76 6.46 -33.48
CA LEU A 322 0.94 6.62 -32.04
C LEU A 322 -0.19 7.47 -31.45
N ALA A 323 -0.46 7.26 -30.16
CA ALA A 323 -1.34 8.10 -29.36
C ALA A 323 -0.81 8.18 -27.92
N ARG A 324 -1.06 9.31 -27.26
CA ARG A 324 -0.84 9.43 -25.83
C ARG A 324 -2.08 8.96 -25.08
N VAL A 325 -1.96 7.85 -24.37
CA VAL A 325 -3.06 7.18 -23.67
C VAL A 325 -2.85 7.34 -22.16
N LYS A 326 -3.96 7.65 -21.46
CA LYS A 326 -4.01 7.67 -20.01
C LYS A 326 -4.19 6.24 -19.48
N ARG A 327 -3.24 5.79 -18.66
CA ARG A 327 -3.27 4.49 -17.95
C ARG A 327 -3.16 4.70 -16.45
N TYR A 328 -3.86 3.87 -15.69
CA TYR A 328 -3.80 3.88 -14.24
C TYR A 328 -2.95 2.70 -13.73
N SER A 329 -1.93 3.01 -12.93
CA SER A 329 -1.10 1.99 -12.27
C SER A 329 -1.74 1.59 -10.95
N TYR A 330 -2.40 0.43 -10.90
CA TYR A 330 -3.01 -0.10 -9.67
C TYR A 330 -2.00 -0.34 -8.53
N ARG A 331 -0.73 -0.59 -8.85
CA ARG A 331 0.32 -0.78 -7.84
C ARG A 331 0.67 0.53 -7.14
N ASN A 332 0.89 1.57 -7.93
CA ASN A 332 1.36 2.86 -7.44
C ASN A 332 0.20 3.80 -7.11
N LYS A 333 -1.02 3.49 -7.57
CA LYS A 333 -2.23 4.34 -7.54
C LYS A 333 -2.03 5.70 -8.20
N VAL A 334 -1.28 5.70 -9.30
CA VAL A 334 -0.92 6.91 -10.06
C VAL A 334 -1.38 6.81 -11.49
N GLU A 335 -1.69 7.98 -12.07
CA GLU A 335 -2.00 8.11 -13.48
C GLU A 335 -0.70 8.28 -14.28
N GLN A 336 -0.63 7.59 -15.41
CA GLN A 336 0.49 7.60 -16.34
C GLN A 336 -0.02 8.03 -17.71
N LEU A 337 0.77 8.87 -18.40
CA LEU A 337 0.52 9.26 -19.79
C LEU A 337 1.58 8.61 -20.68
N GLN A 338 1.24 7.46 -21.24
CA GLN A 338 2.14 6.67 -22.08
C GLN A 338 1.89 6.96 -23.55
N ILE A 339 2.95 6.99 -24.35
CA ILE A 339 2.85 7.02 -25.82
C ILE A 339 2.88 5.57 -26.28
N GLU A 340 1.83 5.15 -26.98
CA GLU A 340 1.63 3.76 -27.39
C GLU A 340 1.15 3.69 -28.85
N ALA A 341 1.32 2.51 -29.46
CA ALA A 341 0.78 2.24 -30.78
C ALA A 341 -0.74 2.16 -30.75
N VAL A 342 -1.41 2.78 -31.72
CA VAL A 342 -2.88 2.73 -31.82
C VAL A 342 -3.38 1.38 -32.33
N ALA A 343 -4.52 0.93 -31.80
CA ALA A 343 -5.20 -0.27 -32.28
C ALA A 343 -5.60 -0.17 -33.76
N GLN A 344 -5.86 -1.31 -34.39
CA GLN A 344 -6.25 -1.38 -35.81
C GLN A 344 -7.54 -0.57 -36.07
N SER A 345 -8.53 -0.65 -35.18
CA SER A 345 -9.77 0.12 -35.28
C SER A 345 -9.53 1.62 -35.32
N ALA A 346 -8.65 2.14 -34.45
CA ALA A 346 -8.30 3.56 -34.40
C ALA A 346 -7.54 3.99 -35.67
N ALA A 347 -6.56 3.21 -36.11
CA ALA A 347 -5.85 3.46 -37.37
C ALA A 347 -6.78 3.44 -38.60
N ASN A 348 -7.78 2.58 -38.61
CA ASN A 348 -8.79 2.54 -39.68
C ASN A 348 -9.73 3.74 -39.62
N GLN A 349 -10.14 4.18 -38.42
CA GLN A 349 -10.93 5.41 -38.25
C GLN A 349 -10.17 6.67 -38.67
N ARG A 350 -8.85 6.73 -38.40
CA ARG A 350 -7.96 7.79 -38.87
C ARG A 350 -7.90 7.81 -40.39
N ALA A 351 -7.71 6.65 -41.03
CA ALA A 351 -7.72 6.52 -42.48
C ALA A 351 -9.06 6.94 -43.09
N GLY A 352 -10.19 6.57 -42.47
CA GLY A 352 -11.54 6.96 -42.91
C GLY A 352 -11.79 8.47 -42.92
N ARG A 353 -10.92 9.30 -42.31
CA ARG A 353 -11.07 10.77 -42.31
C ARG A 353 -10.90 11.40 -43.70
N CYS A 354 -10.16 10.77 -44.61
CA CYS A 354 -10.01 11.27 -45.98
C CYS A 354 -11.03 10.72 -46.99
N GLY A 355 -11.77 9.65 -46.67
CA GLY A 355 -12.73 8.99 -47.58
C GLY A 355 -14.15 9.56 -47.59
N ARG A 356 -14.36 10.76 -47.02
CA ARG A 356 -15.70 11.31 -46.78
C ARG A 356 -16.28 12.14 -47.93
N VAL A 357 -15.43 12.84 -48.67
CA VAL A 357 -15.85 13.81 -49.70
C VAL A 357 -15.44 13.35 -51.10
N ALA A 358 -14.30 12.66 -51.22
CA ALA A 358 -13.76 12.14 -52.46
C ALA A 358 -12.75 11.01 -52.16
N ASP A 359 -12.27 10.33 -53.20
CA ASP A 359 -11.19 9.34 -53.06
C ASP A 359 -9.96 10.00 -52.42
N GLY A 360 -9.41 9.32 -51.43
CA GLY A 360 -8.36 9.85 -50.56
C GLY A 360 -7.21 8.87 -50.35
N VAL A 361 -6.09 9.38 -49.86
CA VAL A 361 -4.89 8.58 -49.56
C VAL A 361 -4.53 8.73 -48.09
N CYS A 362 -4.27 7.61 -47.42
CA CYS A 362 -3.76 7.56 -46.06
C CYS A 362 -2.33 6.98 -46.07
N ILE A 363 -1.37 7.76 -45.62
CA ILE A 363 0.01 7.31 -45.41
C ILE A 363 0.19 6.96 -43.93
N ARG A 364 0.55 5.71 -43.64
CA ARG A 364 0.91 5.22 -42.30
C ARG A 364 2.43 5.22 -42.15
N LEU A 365 2.95 5.91 -41.13
CA LEU A 365 4.39 6.03 -40.90
C LEU A 365 4.99 4.81 -40.17
N TYR A 366 4.44 3.63 -40.39
CA TYR A 366 4.82 2.37 -39.75
C TYR A 366 4.64 1.20 -40.72
N GLU A 367 5.20 0.05 -40.39
CA GLU A 367 5.12 -1.16 -41.23
C GLU A 367 3.72 -1.76 -41.25
N GLU A 368 3.38 -2.43 -42.35
CA GLU A 368 2.14 -3.21 -42.46
C GLU A 368 2.13 -4.39 -41.46
N ASP A 369 3.29 -5.04 -41.27
CA ASP A 369 3.45 -6.09 -40.29
C ASP A 369 3.26 -5.59 -38.84
N ASP A 370 3.66 -4.34 -38.55
CA ASP A 370 3.34 -3.71 -37.26
C ASP A 370 1.83 -3.56 -37.12
N PHE A 371 1.15 -2.96 -38.11
CA PHE A 371 -0.32 -2.83 -38.11
C PHE A 371 -1.04 -4.16 -37.84
N ASN A 372 -0.66 -5.22 -38.55
CA ASN A 372 -1.29 -6.54 -38.44
C ASN A 372 -1.10 -7.19 -37.06
N LYS A 373 0.00 -6.87 -36.36
CA LYS A 373 0.30 -7.38 -35.00
C LYS A 373 -0.39 -6.57 -33.89
N ARG A 374 -0.90 -5.38 -34.18
CA ARG A 374 -1.57 -4.53 -33.18
C ARG A 374 -2.93 -5.10 -32.75
N PRO A 375 -3.40 -4.78 -31.53
CA PRO A 375 -4.74 -5.15 -31.09
C PRO A 375 -5.81 -4.66 -32.08
N LYS A 376 -6.85 -5.47 -32.29
CA LYS A 376 -7.95 -5.10 -33.20
C LYS A 376 -8.73 -3.89 -32.71
N PHE A 377 -8.93 -3.77 -31.40
CA PHE A 377 -9.73 -2.73 -30.76
C PHE A 377 -8.94 -2.03 -29.66
N THR A 378 -9.28 -0.77 -29.40
CA THR A 378 -8.73 0.01 -28.28
C THR A 378 -9.25 -0.52 -26.94
N ASP A 379 -8.38 -0.58 -25.93
CA ASP A 379 -8.79 -0.96 -24.57
C ASP A 379 -9.89 -0.02 -24.03
N PRO A 380 -11.02 -0.55 -23.53
CA PRO A 380 -12.08 0.26 -22.93
C PRO A 380 -11.58 0.98 -21.68
N GLU A 381 -12.14 2.15 -21.39
CA GLU A 381 -11.67 3.01 -20.29
C GLU A 381 -11.76 2.33 -18.92
N ILE A 382 -12.75 1.45 -18.73
CA ILE A 382 -12.95 0.66 -17.49
C ILE A 382 -11.74 -0.20 -17.11
N LEU A 383 -10.91 -0.61 -18.09
CA LEU A 383 -9.72 -1.43 -17.85
C LEU A 383 -8.44 -0.61 -17.61
N ARG A 384 -8.50 0.72 -17.71
CA ARG A 384 -7.33 1.61 -17.64
C ARG A 384 -7.51 2.84 -16.75
N SER A 385 -8.63 2.96 -16.06
CA SER A 385 -8.96 4.04 -15.12
C SER A 385 -9.27 3.52 -13.72
N SER A 386 -9.29 4.42 -12.72
CA SER A 386 -9.73 4.10 -11.36
C SER A 386 -11.24 3.84 -11.31
N LEU A 387 -11.65 2.82 -10.57
CA LEU A 387 -13.06 2.41 -10.45
C LEU A 387 -13.77 3.01 -9.23
N ALA A 388 -13.07 3.75 -8.36
CA ALA A 388 -13.65 4.22 -7.09
C ALA A 388 -14.95 5.03 -7.28
N ALA A 389 -14.98 5.95 -8.25
CA ALA A 389 -16.18 6.73 -8.56
C ALA A 389 -17.36 5.85 -9.02
N VAL A 390 -17.07 4.83 -9.82
CA VAL A 390 -18.07 3.87 -10.32
C VAL A 390 -18.61 3.03 -9.16
N ILE A 391 -17.74 2.44 -8.35
CA ILE A 391 -18.11 1.61 -7.20
C ILE A 391 -18.96 2.41 -6.21
N LEU A 392 -18.56 3.64 -5.88
CA LEU A 392 -19.30 4.54 -5.01
C LEU A 392 -20.73 4.77 -5.53
N ARG A 393 -20.83 4.99 -6.85
CA ARG A 393 -22.11 5.21 -7.51
C ARG A 393 -22.99 3.96 -7.51
N MET A 394 -22.42 2.79 -7.80
CA MET A 394 -23.14 1.51 -7.79
C MET A 394 -23.77 1.26 -6.43
N LYS A 395 -22.97 1.39 -5.36
CA LYS A 395 -23.47 1.19 -4.00
C LYS A 395 -24.54 2.22 -3.64
N SER A 396 -24.39 3.47 -4.08
CA SER A 396 -25.39 4.52 -3.82
C SER A 396 -26.72 4.27 -4.54
N LEU A 397 -26.69 3.60 -5.70
CA LEU A 397 -27.87 3.24 -6.48
C LEU A 397 -28.45 1.86 -6.08
N HIS A 398 -27.84 1.19 -5.11
CA HIS A 398 -28.19 -0.18 -4.69
C HIS A 398 -28.24 -1.17 -5.85
N LEU A 399 -27.29 -1.01 -6.78
CA LEU A 399 -27.08 -1.97 -7.87
C LEU A 399 -26.37 -3.21 -7.33
N THR A 400 -26.39 -4.28 -8.12
CA THR A 400 -25.67 -5.52 -7.83
C THR A 400 -24.18 -5.25 -7.63
N ASP A 401 -23.50 -6.17 -6.94
CA ASP A 401 -22.05 -6.09 -6.72
C ASP A 401 -21.29 -5.94 -8.03
N VAL A 402 -20.16 -5.23 -7.96
CA VAL A 402 -19.35 -4.81 -9.12
C VAL A 402 -18.92 -6.01 -9.96
N GLU A 403 -18.64 -7.12 -9.30
CA GLU A 403 -18.25 -8.41 -9.88
C GLU A 403 -19.36 -9.06 -10.71
N SER A 404 -20.62 -8.82 -10.33
CA SER A 404 -21.82 -9.40 -10.95
C SER A 404 -22.56 -8.45 -11.88
N PHE A 405 -22.18 -7.17 -11.86
CA PHE A 405 -22.80 -6.15 -12.69
C PHE A 405 -22.52 -6.44 -14.17
N PRO A 406 -23.54 -6.29 -15.05
CA PRO A 406 -23.40 -6.64 -16.46
C PRO A 406 -22.59 -5.55 -17.18
N PHE A 407 -21.28 -5.54 -17.02
CA PHE A 407 -20.38 -4.81 -17.90
C PHE A 407 -20.25 -5.55 -19.24
N ILE A 408 -19.97 -4.82 -20.32
CA ILE A 408 -19.63 -5.46 -21.61
C ILE A 408 -18.32 -6.25 -21.47
N GLU A 409 -17.34 -5.62 -20.84
CA GLU A 409 -16.08 -6.24 -20.44
C GLU A 409 -15.87 -5.95 -18.95
N PRO A 410 -15.92 -6.97 -18.09
CA PRO A 410 -15.81 -6.76 -16.65
C PRO A 410 -14.41 -6.29 -16.25
N PRO A 411 -14.29 -5.39 -15.26
CA PRO A 411 -13.00 -5.00 -14.73
C PRO A 411 -12.29 -6.15 -14.03
N THR A 412 -10.96 -6.07 -13.94
CA THR A 412 -10.18 -7.08 -13.23
C THR A 412 -10.44 -7.04 -11.71
N PRO A 413 -10.36 -8.16 -10.98
CA PRO A 413 -10.53 -8.17 -9.52
C PRO A 413 -9.58 -7.22 -8.78
N ARG A 414 -8.36 -7.04 -9.32
CA ARG A 414 -7.37 -6.10 -8.78
C ARG A 414 -7.83 -4.65 -8.90
N ALA A 415 -8.48 -4.28 -10.01
CA ALA A 415 -9.01 -2.93 -10.20
C ALA A 415 -10.17 -2.63 -9.24
N ILE A 416 -11.03 -3.63 -9.00
CA ILE A 416 -12.14 -3.53 -8.04
C ILE A 416 -11.60 -3.34 -6.62
N ALA A 417 -10.68 -4.20 -6.19
CA ALA A 417 -10.05 -4.12 -4.87
C ALA A 417 -9.35 -2.77 -4.65
N ASP A 418 -8.65 -2.25 -5.66
CA ASP A 418 -8.02 -0.93 -5.58
C ASP A 418 -9.05 0.20 -5.41
N GLY A 419 -10.16 0.13 -6.15
CA GLY A 419 -11.26 1.08 -6.03
C GLY A 419 -11.88 1.09 -4.64
N TYR A 420 -12.13 -0.08 -4.04
CA TYR A 420 -12.59 -0.19 -2.64
C TYR A 420 -11.57 0.39 -1.66
N GLN A 421 -10.29 0.07 -1.81
CA GLN A 421 -9.25 0.64 -0.95
C GLN A 421 -9.18 2.17 -1.02
N LEU A 422 -9.39 2.77 -2.21
CA LEU A 422 -9.47 4.23 -2.32
C LEU A 422 -10.73 4.77 -1.63
N LEU A 423 -11.86 4.09 -1.73
CA LEU A 423 -13.09 4.47 -1.02
C LEU A 423 -12.95 4.35 0.51
N GLN A 424 -12.24 3.33 1.00
CA GLN A 424 -11.88 3.22 2.42
C GLN A 424 -10.93 4.34 2.83
N GLU A 425 -9.94 4.67 1.99
CA GLU A 425 -8.99 5.75 2.23
C GLU A 425 -9.71 7.09 2.47
N VAL A 426 -10.68 7.44 1.61
CA VAL A 426 -11.49 8.66 1.77
C VAL A 426 -12.62 8.52 2.80
N GLY A 427 -12.79 7.35 3.42
CA GLY A 427 -13.81 7.06 4.44
C GLY A 427 -15.24 6.90 3.88
N ALA A 428 -15.39 6.66 2.58
CA ALA A 428 -16.67 6.46 1.92
C ALA A 428 -17.27 5.07 2.16
N VAL A 429 -16.43 4.06 2.38
CA VAL A 429 -16.85 2.72 2.76
C VAL A 429 -16.08 2.23 4.00
N ASP A 430 -16.66 1.29 4.73
CA ASP A 430 -16.04 0.63 5.87
C ASP A 430 -15.23 -0.63 5.48
N ASP A 431 -14.76 -1.38 6.48
CA ASP A 431 -13.98 -2.61 6.30
C ASP A 431 -14.79 -3.74 5.64
N ASN A 432 -16.12 -3.70 5.72
CA ASN A 432 -17.04 -4.62 5.05
C ASN A 432 -17.45 -4.14 3.65
N ASN A 433 -16.82 -3.06 3.15
CA ASN A 433 -17.15 -2.39 1.90
C ASN A 433 -18.59 -1.83 1.86
N GLU A 434 -19.21 -1.53 3.00
CA GLU A 434 -20.52 -0.89 3.08
C GLU A 434 -20.41 0.63 3.08
N LEU A 435 -21.41 1.32 2.51
CA LEU A 435 -21.41 2.79 2.46
C LEU A 435 -21.59 3.39 3.86
N THR A 436 -20.60 4.18 4.28
CA THR A 436 -20.66 4.97 5.51
C THR A 436 -21.64 6.15 5.34
N PRO A 437 -22.07 6.81 6.44
CA PRO A 437 -22.83 8.06 6.35
C PRO A 437 -22.11 9.14 5.52
N LEU A 438 -20.78 9.18 5.60
CA LEU A 438 -19.95 10.06 4.78
C LEU A 438 -20.00 9.65 3.30
N GLY A 439 -19.88 8.36 2.99
CA GLY A 439 -19.98 7.83 1.63
C GLY A 439 -21.30 8.16 0.96
N ARG A 440 -22.42 8.09 1.70
CA ARG A 440 -23.74 8.49 1.17
C ARG A 440 -23.83 9.97 0.83
N LYS A 441 -23.22 10.85 1.64
CA LYS A 441 -23.12 12.29 1.31
C LYS A 441 -22.22 12.51 0.10
N LEU A 442 -21.10 11.80 0.04
CA LEU A 442 -20.12 11.90 -1.05
C LEU A 442 -20.73 11.47 -2.40
N ALA A 443 -21.50 10.38 -2.43
CA ALA A 443 -22.09 9.86 -3.66
C ALA A 443 -23.11 10.80 -4.33
N ARG A 444 -23.66 11.77 -3.58
CA ARG A 444 -24.56 12.81 -4.12
C ARG A 444 -23.81 13.91 -4.89
N LEU A 445 -22.49 13.99 -4.74
CA LEU A 445 -21.67 14.96 -5.44
C LEU A 445 -21.22 14.37 -6.78
N PRO A 446 -21.43 15.07 -7.92
CA PRO A 446 -20.98 14.62 -9.24
C PRO A 446 -19.49 14.91 -9.45
N LEU A 447 -18.64 14.42 -8.54
CA LEU A 447 -17.21 14.71 -8.47
C LEU A 447 -16.40 13.43 -8.25
N ASP A 448 -15.10 13.52 -8.50
CA ASP A 448 -14.16 12.50 -8.05
C ASP A 448 -14.27 12.33 -6.51
N PRO A 449 -14.25 11.09 -5.98
CA PRO A 449 -14.38 10.85 -4.55
C PRO A 449 -13.38 11.62 -3.69
N ARG A 450 -12.14 11.84 -4.15
CA ARG A 450 -11.13 12.61 -3.41
C ARG A 450 -11.53 14.07 -3.32
N VAL A 451 -11.91 14.69 -4.45
CA VAL A 451 -12.32 16.10 -4.50
C VAL A 451 -13.60 16.32 -3.68
N GLY A 452 -14.59 15.44 -3.83
CA GLY A 452 -15.82 15.52 -3.02
C GLY A 452 -15.54 15.36 -1.52
N ARG A 453 -14.59 14.49 -1.15
CA ARG A 453 -14.17 14.30 0.25
C ARG A 453 -13.54 15.56 0.84
N MET A 454 -12.73 16.28 0.06
CA MET A 454 -12.13 17.56 0.48
C MET A 454 -13.20 18.64 0.70
N ILE A 455 -14.19 18.74 -0.19
CA ILE A 455 -15.31 19.69 -0.04
C ILE A 455 -16.12 19.38 1.23
N LEU A 456 -16.43 18.10 1.49
CA LEU A 456 -17.12 17.69 2.71
C LEU A 456 -16.29 18.01 3.96
N ALA A 457 -14.97 17.76 3.94
CA ALA A 457 -14.08 18.10 5.04
C ALA A 457 -14.02 19.61 5.31
N ALA A 458 -14.18 20.43 4.29
CA ALA A 458 -14.11 21.87 4.41
C ALA A 458 -15.30 22.47 5.17
N LEU A 459 -16.42 21.76 5.27
CA LEU A 459 -17.52 22.10 6.17
C LEU A 459 -17.06 21.99 7.62
N ASP A 460 -16.45 20.86 7.98
CA ASP A 460 -16.01 20.56 9.35
C ASP A 460 -14.83 21.46 9.78
N ASN A 461 -14.01 21.89 8.82
CA ASN A 461 -12.85 22.75 9.06
C ASN A 461 -13.13 24.25 8.84
N ALA A 462 -14.36 24.64 8.48
CA ALA A 462 -14.76 26.02 8.18
C ALA A 462 -13.86 26.71 7.14
N CYS A 463 -13.58 26.03 6.02
CA CYS A 463 -12.74 26.53 4.92
C CYS A 463 -13.37 26.28 3.54
N LEU A 464 -14.70 26.28 3.48
CA LEU A 464 -15.45 25.90 2.28
C LEU A 464 -15.23 26.88 1.12
N THR A 465 -15.16 28.18 1.38
CA THR A 465 -14.91 29.21 0.36
C THR A 465 -13.60 28.95 -0.37
N GLU A 466 -12.52 28.77 0.37
CA GLU A 466 -11.19 28.50 -0.16
C GLU A 466 -11.12 27.12 -0.81
N MET A 467 -11.73 26.11 -0.19
CA MET A 467 -11.76 24.76 -0.73
C MET A 467 -12.50 24.69 -2.07
N LEU A 468 -13.59 25.41 -2.26
CA LEU A 468 -14.30 25.44 -3.54
C LEU A 468 -13.41 25.98 -4.67
N ILE A 469 -12.61 27.01 -4.38
CA ILE A 469 -11.64 27.59 -5.33
C ILE A 469 -10.57 26.55 -5.67
N VAL A 470 -9.99 25.89 -4.67
CA VAL A 470 -8.95 24.87 -4.89
C VAL A 470 -9.51 23.63 -5.58
N ALA A 471 -10.63 23.08 -5.12
CA ALA A 471 -11.28 21.90 -5.68
C ALA A 471 -11.69 22.09 -7.15
N SER A 472 -12.19 23.27 -7.50
CA SER A 472 -12.48 23.62 -8.89
C SER A 472 -11.20 23.72 -9.72
N ALA A 473 -10.10 24.26 -9.17
CA ALA A 473 -8.81 24.34 -9.84
C ALA A 473 -8.25 22.94 -10.15
N LEU A 474 -8.33 22.01 -9.18
CA LEU A 474 -7.89 20.62 -9.33
C LEU A 474 -8.75 19.82 -10.33
N SER A 475 -9.96 20.29 -10.63
CA SER A 475 -10.90 19.64 -11.54
C SER A 475 -10.78 20.12 -12.99
N VAL A 476 -9.98 21.17 -13.24
CA VAL A 476 -9.77 21.77 -14.57
C VAL A 476 -8.29 21.78 -14.90
N GLN A 477 -7.97 22.16 -16.14
CA GLN A 477 -6.57 22.32 -16.52
C GLN A 477 -5.97 23.58 -15.86
N ASP A 478 -4.74 23.48 -15.37
CA ASP A 478 -4.01 24.60 -14.76
C ASP A 478 -4.03 25.86 -15.67
N PRO A 479 -4.46 27.02 -15.15
CA PRO A 479 -4.54 28.26 -15.92
C PRO A 479 -3.17 28.86 -16.26
N ARG A 480 -2.08 28.43 -15.61
CA ARG A 480 -0.72 28.90 -15.88
C ARG A 480 -0.19 28.34 -17.20
N ASP A 481 0.34 29.23 -18.02
CA ASP A 481 1.07 28.87 -19.22
C ASP A 481 2.57 28.96 -18.94
N ARG A 482 3.33 27.93 -19.35
CA ARG A 482 4.79 27.91 -19.22
C ARG A 482 5.43 27.47 -20.55
N PRO A 483 5.43 28.33 -21.57
CA PRO A 483 5.97 28.01 -22.89
C PRO A 483 7.47 27.67 -22.80
N MET A 484 7.95 26.69 -23.57
CA MET A 484 9.36 26.26 -23.54
C MET A 484 10.34 27.41 -23.85
N GLU A 485 9.98 28.29 -24.78
CA GLU A 485 10.79 29.45 -25.19
C GLU A 485 10.81 30.58 -24.14
N HIS A 486 9.83 30.60 -23.23
CA HIS A 486 9.63 31.69 -22.28
C HIS A 486 9.52 31.19 -20.83
N GLN A 487 10.16 30.06 -20.51
CA GLN A 487 10.05 29.45 -19.17
C GLN A 487 10.49 30.41 -18.06
N GLN A 488 11.63 31.09 -18.22
CA GLN A 488 12.14 32.02 -17.21
C GLN A 488 11.21 33.22 -16.99
N ALA A 489 10.65 33.77 -18.07
CA ALA A 489 9.71 34.89 -17.98
C ALA A 489 8.39 34.47 -17.32
N ALA A 490 7.88 33.28 -17.64
CA ALA A 490 6.71 32.71 -16.98
C ALA A 490 6.98 32.47 -15.48
N ASP A 491 8.14 31.90 -15.14
CA ASP A 491 8.52 31.63 -13.75
C ASP A 491 8.63 32.93 -12.92
N GLU A 492 9.16 34.02 -13.48
CA GLU A 492 9.20 35.31 -12.78
C GLU A 492 7.80 35.94 -12.68
N ALA A 493 6.98 35.87 -13.73
CA ALA A 493 5.61 36.37 -13.70
C ALA A 493 4.71 35.62 -12.70
N HIS A 494 4.92 34.32 -12.53
CA HIS A 494 4.15 33.48 -11.60
C HIS A 494 4.61 33.61 -10.15
N LYS A 495 5.80 34.14 -9.90
CA LYS A 495 6.40 34.28 -8.56
C LYS A 495 5.54 35.10 -7.60
N LYS A 496 4.83 36.12 -8.07
CA LYS A 496 3.89 36.91 -7.25
C LYS A 496 2.69 36.09 -6.74
N PHE A 497 2.40 34.96 -7.39
CA PHE A 497 1.37 34.02 -6.96
C PHE A 497 1.95 32.86 -6.14
N ALA A 498 3.28 32.76 -5.99
CA ALA A 498 3.90 31.70 -5.22
C ALA A 498 3.61 31.87 -3.72
N ASP A 499 3.64 30.76 -3.00
CA ASP A 499 3.61 30.72 -1.55
C ASP A 499 4.81 29.90 -1.05
N ASP A 500 5.37 30.29 0.08
CA ASP A 500 6.57 29.66 0.62
C ASP A 500 6.30 28.29 1.26
N LYS A 501 5.03 27.93 1.49
CA LYS A 501 4.64 26.67 2.14
C LYS A 501 3.70 25.81 1.28
N SER A 502 2.89 26.40 0.40
CA SER A 502 1.84 25.66 -0.32
C SER A 502 1.50 26.18 -1.72
N GLU A 503 1.66 25.32 -2.73
CA GLU A 503 1.21 25.63 -4.09
C GLU A 503 -0.32 25.63 -4.25
N PHE A 504 -1.08 25.10 -3.29
CA PHE A 504 -2.54 25.22 -3.29
C PHE A 504 -2.97 26.67 -3.04
N LEU A 505 -2.22 27.41 -2.20
CA LEU A 505 -2.48 28.82 -1.95
C LEU A 505 -2.19 29.70 -3.17
N SER A 506 -1.36 29.24 -4.11
CA SER A 506 -1.18 29.92 -5.39
C SER A 506 -2.48 30.02 -6.17
N PHE A 507 -3.36 29.02 -6.08
CA PHE A 507 -4.68 29.12 -6.70
C PHE A 507 -5.53 30.21 -6.05
N LEU A 508 -5.54 30.32 -4.72
CA LEU A 508 -6.25 31.42 -4.05
C LEU A 508 -5.73 32.79 -4.50
N LYS A 509 -4.40 32.95 -4.60
CA LYS A 509 -3.77 34.20 -5.05
C LYS A 509 -4.11 34.54 -6.51
N ILE A 510 -4.06 33.55 -7.41
CA ILE A 510 -4.46 33.74 -8.83
C ILE A 510 -5.94 34.08 -8.93
N TRP A 511 -6.79 33.40 -8.15
CA TRP A 511 -8.23 33.63 -8.13
C TRP A 511 -8.55 35.06 -7.70
N THR A 512 -8.04 35.51 -6.55
CA THR A 512 -8.24 36.89 -6.07
C THR A 512 -7.72 37.91 -7.08
N TRP A 513 -6.54 37.69 -7.65
CA TRP A 513 -5.99 38.56 -8.68
C TRP A 513 -6.90 38.64 -9.91
N PHE A 514 -7.46 37.51 -10.36
CA PHE A 514 -8.30 37.48 -11.54
C PHE A 514 -9.68 38.12 -11.29
N GLU A 515 -10.28 37.91 -10.12
CA GLU A 515 -11.52 38.60 -9.72
C GLU A 515 -11.32 40.12 -9.72
N GLN A 516 -10.23 40.62 -9.12
CA GLN A 516 -9.88 42.04 -9.16
C GLN A 516 -9.64 42.54 -10.59
N ALA A 517 -8.95 41.75 -11.43
CA ALA A 517 -8.73 42.10 -12.82
C ALA A 517 -10.03 42.18 -13.62
N ILE A 518 -11.03 41.35 -13.30
CA ILE A 518 -12.36 41.40 -13.92
C ILE A 518 -13.17 42.60 -13.42
N GLU A 519 -13.14 42.88 -12.12
CA GLU A 519 -13.84 44.01 -11.51
C GLU A 519 -13.34 45.35 -12.05
N HIS A 520 -12.03 45.48 -12.25
CA HIS A 520 -11.39 46.72 -12.69
C HIS A 520 -11.09 46.78 -14.20
N LYS A 521 -11.54 45.81 -15.01
CA LYS A 521 -11.29 45.84 -16.46
C LYS A 521 -12.05 46.99 -17.12
N LYS A 522 -11.36 47.77 -17.97
CA LYS A 522 -12.06 48.73 -18.86
C LYS A 522 -12.61 48.05 -20.11
N SER A 523 -11.96 46.98 -20.58
CA SER A 523 -12.41 46.18 -21.73
C SER A 523 -11.95 44.73 -21.64
N ASN A 524 -12.64 43.83 -22.37
CA ASN A 524 -12.24 42.43 -22.45
C ASN A 524 -10.86 42.23 -23.11
N ARG A 525 -10.46 43.11 -24.04
CA ARG A 525 -9.15 43.06 -24.68
C ARG A 525 -8.03 43.34 -23.67
N GLN A 526 -8.18 44.36 -22.84
CA GLN A 526 -7.20 44.67 -21.78
C GLN A 526 -7.09 43.55 -20.75
N LEU A 527 -8.20 42.88 -20.41
CA LEU A 527 -8.16 41.71 -19.53
C LEU A 527 -7.34 40.57 -20.18
N MET A 528 -7.54 40.32 -21.48
CA MET A 528 -6.78 39.32 -22.24
C MET A 528 -5.29 39.64 -22.27
N ASP A 529 -4.93 40.90 -22.54
CA ASP A 529 -3.54 41.36 -22.57
C ASP A 529 -2.89 41.24 -21.18
N ASN A 530 -3.62 41.57 -20.11
CA ASN A 530 -3.15 41.41 -18.74
C ASN A 530 -2.95 39.93 -18.36
N CYS A 531 -3.86 39.04 -18.74
CA CYS A 531 -3.68 37.60 -18.55
C CYS A 531 -2.43 37.10 -19.29
N ARG A 532 -2.24 37.52 -20.55
CA ARG A 532 -1.09 37.15 -21.37
C ARG A 532 0.23 37.64 -20.78
N ALA A 533 0.29 38.89 -20.30
CA ALA A 533 1.47 39.45 -19.65
C ALA A 533 1.89 38.69 -18.38
N ASN A 534 0.93 38.03 -17.73
CA ASN A 534 1.15 37.21 -16.55
C ASN A 534 1.24 35.71 -16.84
N PHE A 535 1.32 35.33 -18.12
CA PHE A 535 1.36 33.94 -18.56
C PHE A 535 0.19 33.10 -17.98
N LEU A 536 -1.01 33.67 -18.03
CA LEU A 536 -2.26 33.01 -17.64
C LEU A 536 -3.21 32.91 -18.83
N SER A 537 -3.81 31.74 -19.01
CA SER A 537 -4.83 31.50 -20.02
C SER A 537 -6.18 32.02 -19.55
N GLN A 538 -6.65 33.12 -20.15
CA GLN A 538 -7.97 33.69 -19.84
C GLN A 538 -9.12 32.68 -20.03
N LEU A 539 -9.00 31.78 -21.02
CA LEU A 539 -9.99 30.73 -21.27
C LEU A 539 -10.07 29.75 -20.10
N ARG A 540 -8.93 29.24 -19.63
CA ARG A 540 -8.88 28.30 -18.49
C ARG A 540 -9.29 28.98 -17.18
N LEU A 541 -8.94 30.26 -17.01
CA LEU A 541 -9.43 31.06 -15.88
C LEU A 541 -10.96 31.20 -15.90
N ARG A 542 -11.56 31.42 -17.08
CA ARG A 542 -13.03 31.44 -17.22
C ARG A 542 -13.64 30.08 -16.92
N GLU A 543 -13.09 29.01 -17.49
CA GLU A 543 -13.54 27.64 -17.21
C GLU A 543 -13.46 27.30 -15.71
N TRP A 544 -12.37 27.70 -15.05
CA TRP A 544 -12.23 27.54 -13.61
C TRP A 544 -13.31 28.30 -12.84
N ARG A 545 -13.61 29.56 -13.20
CA ARG A 545 -14.71 30.32 -12.60
C ARG A 545 -16.07 29.69 -12.82
N ASP A 546 -16.30 29.13 -14.01
CA ASP A 546 -17.52 28.40 -14.33
C ASP A 546 -17.65 27.20 -13.37
N VAL A 547 -16.61 26.34 -13.28
CA VAL A 547 -16.57 25.18 -12.37
C VAL A 547 -16.78 25.57 -10.91
N HIS A 548 -16.11 26.61 -10.44
CA HIS A 548 -16.31 27.14 -9.09
C HIS A 548 -17.77 27.55 -8.85
N SER A 549 -18.36 28.34 -9.75
CA SER A 549 -19.74 28.82 -9.63
C SER A 549 -20.74 27.67 -9.55
N GLN A 550 -20.45 26.58 -10.25
CA GLN A 550 -21.31 25.40 -10.28
C GLN A 550 -21.18 24.56 -9.02
N LEU A 551 -19.96 24.37 -8.51
CA LEU A 551 -19.77 23.76 -7.19
C LEU A 551 -20.49 24.59 -6.12
N LEU A 552 -20.40 25.91 -6.20
CA LEU A 552 -21.10 26.81 -5.30
C LEU A 552 -22.63 26.66 -5.40
N THR A 553 -23.19 26.48 -6.60
CA THR A 553 -24.63 26.16 -6.77
C THR A 553 -24.99 24.85 -6.07
N ILE A 554 -24.21 23.77 -6.28
CA ILE A 554 -24.46 22.47 -5.63
C ILE A 554 -24.40 22.63 -4.09
N VAL A 555 -23.39 23.35 -3.58
CA VAL A 555 -23.25 23.64 -2.15
C VAL A 555 -24.49 24.38 -1.61
N ARG A 556 -24.98 25.39 -2.34
CA ARG A 556 -26.18 26.15 -1.96
C ARG A 556 -27.45 25.30 -2.01
N GLU A 557 -27.62 24.46 -3.02
CA GLU A 557 -28.75 23.53 -3.14
C GLU A 557 -28.79 22.51 -2.00
N GLN A 558 -27.62 22.09 -1.50
CA GLN A 558 -27.51 21.23 -0.31
C GLN A 558 -27.72 22.00 1.01
N GLY A 559 -27.92 23.32 0.97
CA GLY A 559 -28.11 24.17 2.15
C GLY A 559 -26.84 24.38 2.97
N TRP A 560 -25.66 24.15 2.39
CA TRP A 560 -24.38 24.32 3.09
C TRP A 560 -23.97 25.78 3.14
N ARG A 561 -23.40 26.20 4.27
CA ARG A 561 -22.98 27.59 4.50
C ARG A 561 -21.49 27.76 4.24
N LEU A 562 -21.13 28.88 3.60
CA LEU A 562 -19.76 29.32 3.43
C LEU A 562 -19.22 29.89 4.75
N ASN A 563 -17.89 29.84 4.95
CA ASN A 563 -17.23 30.47 6.08
C ASN A 563 -17.24 32.01 5.98
N GLU A 564 -17.43 32.69 7.11
CA GLU A 564 -17.47 34.15 7.21
C GLU A 564 -16.07 34.77 7.35
N ALA A 565 -15.15 34.07 8.00
CA ALA A 565 -13.76 34.46 8.16
C ALA A 565 -12.86 33.66 7.20
N PRO A 566 -11.75 34.25 6.71
CA PRO A 566 -10.76 33.53 5.91
C PRO A 566 -10.19 32.32 6.65
N ALA A 567 -10.06 31.20 5.96
CA ALA A 567 -9.51 29.98 6.52
C ALA A 567 -8.02 30.13 6.86
N THR A 568 -7.61 29.53 7.98
CA THR A 568 -6.20 29.38 8.32
C THR A 568 -5.52 28.33 7.44
N TYR A 569 -4.19 28.36 7.39
CA TYR A 569 -3.39 27.36 6.69
C TYR A 569 -3.75 25.93 7.12
N GLU A 570 -3.84 25.69 8.42
CA GLU A 570 -4.15 24.37 8.98
C GLU A 570 -5.56 23.88 8.59
N GLN A 571 -6.58 24.74 8.67
CA GLN A 571 -7.96 24.36 8.30
C GLN A 571 -8.05 23.88 6.85
N LEU A 572 -7.49 24.66 5.92
CA LEU A 572 -7.49 24.30 4.50
C LEU A 572 -6.70 23.02 4.22
N HIS A 573 -5.49 22.90 4.79
CA HIS A 573 -4.61 21.76 4.50
C HIS A 573 -5.08 20.47 5.16
N THR A 574 -5.70 20.54 6.34
CA THR A 574 -6.35 19.39 6.98
C THR A 574 -7.53 18.90 6.12
N ALA A 575 -8.32 19.81 5.55
CA ALA A 575 -9.40 19.45 4.65
C ALA A 575 -8.88 18.84 3.33
N LEU A 576 -7.84 19.41 2.72
CA LEU A 576 -7.18 18.87 1.52
C LEU A 576 -6.64 17.46 1.77
N LEU A 577 -5.99 17.25 2.91
CA LEU A 577 -5.38 15.98 3.28
C LEU A 577 -6.37 14.82 3.28
N THR A 578 -7.65 15.07 3.59
CA THR A 578 -8.70 14.03 3.58
C THR A 578 -8.89 13.33 2.23
N GLY A 579 -8.58 14.01 1.11
CA GLY A 579 -8.61 13.42 -0.22
C GLY A 579 -7.22 13.07 -0.77
N LEU A 580 -6.15 13.40 -0.05
CA LEU A 580 -4.75 13.27 -0.51
C LEU A 580 -3.88 12.39 0.41
N LEU A 581 -4.47 11.59 1.30
CA LEU A 581 -3.72 10.68 2.20
C LEU A 581 -2.80 9.71 1.43
N GLY A 582 -3.22 9.24 0.26
CA GLY A 582 -2.40 8.41 -0.62
C GLY A 582 -1.24 9.15 -1.30
N ASN A 583 -1.20 10.49 -1.24
CA ASN A 583 -0.23 11.36 -1.91
C ASN A 583 0.67 12.12 -0.92
N ILE A 584 0.85 11.60 0.30
CA ILE A 584 1.79 12.15 1.28
C ILE A 584 3.22 11.63 1.04
N GLY A 585 4.20 12.44 1.42
CA GLY A 585 5.62 12.09 1.36
C GLY A 585 6.39 12.54 2.59
N PHE A 586 7.30 11.68 3.03
CA PHE A 586 8.28 11.94 4.08
C PHE A 586 9.69 11.96 3.50
N LYS A 587 10.47 13.00 3.80
CA LYS A 587 11.87 13.09 3.38
C LYS A 587 12.76 12.31 4.35
N ASP A 588 13.14 11.11 3.93
CA ASP A 588 14.05 10.22 4.66
C ASP A 588 15.50 10.50 4.24
N GLY A 589 16.21 11.33 5.01
CA GLY A 589 17.60 11.71 4.77
C GLY A 589 17.81 13.15 4.28
N GLU A 590 19.02 13.68 4.55
CA GLU A 590 19.44 15.03 4.14
C GLU A 590 20.19 15.04 2.80
N GLU A 591 20.50 13.87 2.23
CA GLU A 591 21.24 13.77 0.98
C GLU A 591 20.53 14.50 -0.18
N PRO A 592 21.24 15.39 -0.90
CA PRO A 592 20.70 16.04 -2.08
C PRO A 592 20.28 15.01 -3.13
N GLY A 593 18.98 14.95 -3.43
CA GLY A 593 18.44 14.06 -4.47
C GLY A 593 17.81 12.75 -3.97
N ALA A 594 17.78 12.47 -2.66
CA ALA A 594 17.19 11.25 -2.10
C ALA A 594 15.66 11.08 -2.36
N GLY A 595 14.97 12.17 -2.72
CA GLY A 595 13.52 12.19 -2.96
C GLY A 595 12.69 12.12 -1.68
N TYR A 596 11.40 11.85 -1.82
CA TYR A 596 10.46 11.61 -0.72
C TYR A 596 9.99 10.15 -0.74
N LEU A 597 9.93 9.54 0.44
CA LEU A 597 9.26 8.27 0.66
C LEU A 597 7.76 8.53 0.80
N GLY A 598 6.98 8.04 -0.15
CA GLY A 598 5.54 8.14 -0.17
C GLY A 598 4.82 6.93 0.41
N ALA A 599 3.49 7.04 0.48
CA ALA A 599 2.62 5.93 0.82
C ALA A 599 2.95 4.68 -0.01
N ARG A 600 2.91 3.50 0.62
CA ARG A 600 3.15 2.19 -0.03
C ARG A 600 4.59 1.99 -0.51
N GLY A 601 5.54 2.77 0.03
CA GLY A 601 6.97 2.64 -0.27
C GLY A 601 7.39 3.22 -1.62
N ILE A 602 6.52 3.98 -2.29
CA ILE A 602 6.88 4.66 -3.53
C ILE A 602 7.90 5.76 -3.25
N ARG A 603 8.85 5.98 -4.15
CA ARG A 603 9.76 7.13 -4.09
C ARG A 603 9.41 8.13 -5.19
N PHE A 604 9.30 9.39 -4.81
CA PHE A 604 8.98 10.46 -5.75
C PHE A 604 9.79 11.73 -5.50
N HIS A 605 9.85 12.62 -6.48
CA HIS A 605 10.53 13.91 -6.39
C HIS A 605 9.54 15.04 -6.57
N ILE A 606 9.80 16.21 -6.00
CA ILE A 606 9.02 17.41 -6.33
C ILE A 606 9.35 17.79 -7.78
N TRP A 607 8.32 18.14 -8.56
CA TRP A 607 8.50 18.57 -9.95
C TRP A 607 9.47 19.76 -10.04
N PRO A 608 10.47 19.75 -10.95
CA PRO A 608 11.52 20.76 -10.97
C PRO A 608 11.05 22.21 -11.14
N GLY A 609 9.90 22.43 -11.76
CA GLY A 609 9.31 23.76 -11.92
C GLY A 609 8.54 24.26 -10.69
N SER A 610 8.52 23.51 -9.59
CA SER A 610 7.88 23.93 -8.33
C SER A 610 8.75 24.92 -7.56
N TYR A 611 8.11 25.93 -6.98
CA TYR A 611 8.78 26.89 -6.08
C TYR A 611 9.23 26.25 -4.76
N LEU A 612 8.68 25.09 -4.41
CA LEU A 612 8.91 24.42 -3.13
C LEU A 612 10.03 23.36 -3.18
N VAL A 613 10.67 23.13 -4.34
CA VAL A 613 11.73 22.10 -4.48
C VAL A 613 12.78 22.16 -3.36
N LYS A 614 13.18 23.37 -2.95
CA LYS A 614 14.17 23.59 -1.87
C LYS A 614 13.55 23.90 -0.50
N LYS A 615 12.24 24.14 -0.43
CA LYS A 615 11.54 24.67 0.75
C LYS A 615 10.50 23.72 1.35
N ALA A 616 10.14 22.60 0.71
CA ALA A 616 8.95 21.82 1.09
C ALA A 616 9.01 21.06 2.43
N GLY A 617 10.07 21.22 3.24
CA GLY A 617 10.14 20.62 4.58
C GLY A 617 10.31 19.10 4.58
N LYS A 618 10.04 18.45 5.72
CA LYS A 618 10.14 16.99 5.88
C LYS A 618 8.89 16.25 5.43
N TRP A 619 7.72 16.82 5.69
CA TRP A 619 6.43 16.22 5.37
C TRP A 619 5.69 17.08 4.35
N ILE A 620 5.24 16.43 3.28
CA ILE A 620 4.48 17.07 2.21
C ILE A 620 3.24 16.27 1.84
N MET A 621 2.24 16.96 1.32
CA MET A 621 1.20 16.36 0.48
C MET A 621 1.32 16.89 -0.95
N ALA A 622 0.86 16.11 -1.92
CA ALA A 622 0.80 16.49 -3.33
C ALA A 622 -0.62 16.31 -3.88
N ALA A 623 -1.07 17.22 -4.74
CA ALA A 623 -2.36 17.05 -5.43
C ALA A 623 -2.33 15.83 -6.35
N GLU A 624 -1.22 15.64 -7.08
CA GLU A 624 -1.03 14.53 -7.99
C GLU A 624 0.41 14.00 -7.97
N LEU A 625 0.54 12.69 -8.21
CA LEU A 625 1.80 12.02 -8.48
C LEU A 625 1.75 11.56 -9.94
N VAL A 626 2.65 12.09 -10.78
CA VAL A 626 2.65 11.85 -12.23
C VAL A 626 3.99 11.27 -12.64
N GLU A 627 3.95 10.14 -13.33
CA GLU A 627 5.15 9.49 -13.85
C GLU A 627 5.45 9.98 -15.26
N THR A 628 6.63 10.56 -15.44
CA THR A 628 7.15 10.98 -16.76
C THR A 628 8.53 10.37 -16.99
N THR A 629 9.61 11.08 -16.68
CA THR A 629 10.97 10.52 -16.62
C THR A 629 11.26 9.87 -15.26
N ARG A 630 10.64 10.41 -14.21
CA ARG A 630 10.58 9.88 -12.85
C ARG A 630 9.17 10.13 -12.32
N LEU A 631 8.87 9.59 -11.15
CA LEU A 631 7.64 9.92 -10.44
C LEU A 631 7.79 11.30 -9.80
N TYR A 632 6.97 12.26 -10.26
CA TYR A 632 6.98 13.63 -9.75
C TYR A 632 5.69 13.98 -9.00
N ALA A 633 5.84 14.63 -7.86
CA ALA A 633 4.77 15.32 -7.15
C ALA A 633 4.55 16.72 -7.73
N ARG A 634 3.29 17.05 -8.00
CA ARG A 634 2.88 18.37 -8.53
C ARG A 634 1.81 18.97 -7.62
N CYS A 635 1.86 20.29 -7.48
CA CYS A 635 1.06 21.06 -6.52
C CYS A 635 1.24 20.50 -5.10
N VAL A 636 2.37 20.88 -4.49
CA VAL A 636 2.77 20.36 -3.17
C VAL A 636 2.53 21.38 -2.06
N ALA A 637 2.39 20.88 -0.83
CA ALA A 637 2.36 21.72 0.36
C ALA A 637 3.01 21.04 1.56
N GLN A 638 3.61 21.85 2.43
CA GLN A 638 4.09 21.43 3.73
C GLN A 638 2.90 21.03 4.62
N ILE A 639 3.03 19.90 5.31
CA ILE A 639 2.04 19.40 6.28
C ILE A 639 2.72 19.00 7.58
N GLN A 640 1.91 18.83 8.63
CA GLN A 640 2.36 18.34 9.93
C GLN A 640 1.87 16.90 10.18
N PRO A 641 2.68 16.04 10.83
CA PRO A 641 2.31 14.65 11.09
C PRO A 641 1.06 14.50 11.97
N GLU A 642 0.78 15.47 12.85
CA GLU A 642 -0.41 15.50 13.70
C GLU A 642 -1.70 15.59 12.88
N TRP A 643 -1.66 16.30 11.74
CA TRP A 643 -2.79 16.40 10.82
C TRP A 643 -3.04 15.06 10.12
N ILE A 644 -1.97 14.35 9.76
CA ILE A 644 -2.04 13.01 9.15
C ILE A 644 -2.68 12.03 10.14
N GLU A 645 -2.26 12.08 11.41
CA GLU A 645 -2.85 11.26 12.46
C GLU A 645 -4.35 11.54 12.63
N LYS A 646 -4.73 12.83 12.73
CA LYS A 646 -6.14 13.23 12.92
C LYS A 646 -7.01 12.80 11.74
N VAL A 647 -6.55 13.04 10.51
CA VAL A 647 -7.31 12.80 9.29
C VAL A 647 -7.34 11.33 8.90
N GLY A 648 -6.23 10.62 9.07
CA GLY A 648 -6.07 9.22 8.71
C GLY A 648 -6.33 8.25 9.85
N ALA A 649 -6.98 8.67 10.94
CA ALA A 649 -7.15 7.88 12.16
C ALA A 649 -7.74 6.48 11.91
N HIS A 650 -8.71 6.36 10.98
CA HIS A 650 -9.34 5.09 10.58
C HIS A 650 -8.43 4.16 9.77
N LEU A 651 -7.29 4.66 9.28
CA LEU A 651 -6.32 3.90 8.47
C LEU A 651 -5.01 3.61 9.22
N LEU A 652 -4.85 4.17 10.43
CA LEU A 652 -3.62 3.99 11.20
C LEU A 652 -3.48 2.56 11.68
N LYS A 653 -2.35 1.94 11.34
CA LYS A 653 -1.92 0.68 11.93
C LYS A 653 -1.05 0.98 13.13
N LYS A 654 -1.59 0.72 14.31
CA LYS A 654 -0.93 0.90 15.59
C LYS A 654 -0.23 -0.39 16.01
N SER A 655 0.96 -0.25 16.55
CA SER A 655 1.77 -1.32 17.13
C SER A 655 2.34 -0.85 18.45
N TYR A 656 2.49 -1.76 19.40
CA TYR A 656 2.91 -1.46 20.76
C TYR A 656 4.25 -2.16 21.01
N GLY A 657 5.20 -1.43 21.61
CA GLY A 657 6.42 -2.00 22.16
C GLY A 657 6.16 -2.78 23.43
N GLU A 658 7.23 -3.33 24.01
CA GLU A 658 7.17 -4.11 25.25
C GLU A 658 6.53 -3.29 26.40
N PRO A 659 5.44 -3.79 27.01
CA PRO A 659 4.79 -3.12 28.13
C PRO A 659 5.68 -3.20 29.37
N ARG A 660 5.77 -2.11 30.12
CA ARG A 660 6.57 -2.03 31.35
C ARG A 660 5.84 -1.28 32.44
N TRP A 661 6.10 -1.65 33.69
CA TRP A 661 5.62 -0.86 34.83
C TRP A 661 6.32 0.50 34.89
N GLU A 662 5.55 1.56 35.14
CA GLU A 662 6.11 2.86 35.49
C GLU A 662 5.63 3.34 36.85
N LYS A 663 6.60 3.48 37.76
CA LYS A 663 6.41 3.85 39.16
C LYS A 663 5.67 5.17 39.38
N ARG A 664 6.04 6.24 38.67
CA ARG A 664 5.46 7.60 38.85
C ARG A 664 3.96 7.69 38.54
N PRO A 665 3.46 7.27 37.36
CA PRO A 665 2.02 7.24 37.10
C PRO A 665 1.32 6.06 37.79
N ALA A 666 2.07 5.13 38.38
CA ALA A 666 1.61 3.85 38.89
C ALA A 666 0.72 3.08 37.89
N GLN A 667 1.21 2.89 36.66
CA GLN A 667 0.50 2.12 35.64
C GLN A 667 1.48 1.45 34.67
N VAL A 668 1.01 0.42 33.98
CA VAL A 668 1.76 -0.19 32.87
C VAL A 668 1.69 0.73 31.65
N THR A 669 2.85 1.06 31.10
CA THR A 669 3.00 1.88 29.90
C THR A 669 3.63 1.07 28.78
N ALA A 670 3.29 1.44 27.54
CA ALA A 670 3.94 0.90 26.35
C ALA A 670 4.27 2.05 25.40
N ALA A 671 5.29 1.83 24.56
CA ALA A 671 5.61 2.72 23.46
C ALA A 671 4.74 2.39 22.24
N GLU A 672 3.82 3.28 21.88
CA GLU A 672 3.00 3.17 20.67
C GLU A 672 3.76 3.73 19.45
N LYS A 673 3.66 2.99 18.35
CA LYS A 673 4.07 3.39 17.00
C LYS A 673 2.88 3.27 16.07
N ALA A 674 2.53 4.34 15.38
CA ALA A 674 1.51 4.32 14.35
C ALA A 674 2.11 4.50 12.95
N THR A 675 1.60 3.72 12.03
CA THR A 675 1.98 3.79 10.62
C THR A 675 0.76 4.03 9.73
N LEU A 676 0.93 4.84 8.70
CA LEU A 676 -0.07 5.05 7.65
C LEU A 676 0.56 4.66 6.31
N HIS A 677 -0.02 3.66 5.64
CA HIS A 677 0.49 3.15 4.36
C HIS A 677 2.00 2.85 4.36
N GLY A 678 2.55 2.39 5.48
CA GLY A 678 3.98 2.09 5.63
C GLY A 678 4.87 3.26 6.06
N LEU A 679 4.35 4.49 6.09
CA LEU A 679 5.04 5.64 6.66
C LEU A 679 4.84 5.69 8.17
N ILE A 680 5.91 5.96 8.92
CA ILE A 680 5.86 6.14 10.37
C ILE A 680 5.38 7.55 10.66
N ILE A 681 4.19 7.69 11.26
CA ILE A 681 3.61 9.01 11.58
C ILE A 681 4.16 9.51 12.92
N TYR A 682 4.16 8.63 13.91
CA TYR A 682 4.85 8.84 15.18
C TYR A 682 5.40 7.51 15.69
N SER A 683 6.42 7.62 16.53
CA SER A 683 7.05 6.50 17.21
C SER A 683 7.34 6.88 18.66
N GLN A 684 7.39 5.89 19.55
CA GLN A 684 7.73 6.09 20.96
C GLN A 684 6.72 6.96 21.72
N ARG A 685 5.45 7.00 21.29
CA ARG A 685 4.42 7.68 22.07
C ARG A 685 4.05 6.83 23.26
N ARG A 686 4.29 7.35 24.46
CA ARG A 686 3.92 6.68 25.70
C ARG A 686 2.40 6.63 25.85
N ILE A 687 1.85 5.44 26.05
CA ILE A 687 0.41 5.22 26.26
C ILE A 687 0.14 4.42 27.55
N HIS A 688 -1.09 4.51 28.06
CA HIS A 688 -1.59 3.63 29.10
C HIS A 688 -1.93 2.27 28.49
N TYR A 689 -1.17 1.23 28.86
CA TYR A 689 -1.31 -0.11 28.28
C TYR A 689 -2.48 -0.89 28.88
N GLY A 690 -2.86 -0.59 30.12
CA GLY A 690 -3.92 -1.27 30.86
C GLY A 690 -5.22 -1.52 30.07
N PRO A 691 -5.85 -0.50 29.47
CA PRO A 691 -7.09 -0.68 28.72
C PRO A 691 -6.96 -1.50 27.43
N LEU A 692 -5.74 -1.65 26.88
CA LEU A 692 -5.49 -2.41 25.66
C LEU A 692 -5.38 -3.91 25.95
N ASN A 693 -4.67 -4.27 27.02
CA ASN A 693 -4.58 -5.65 27.49
C ASN A 693 -4.61 -5.68 29.03
N PRO A 694 -5.82 -5.70 29.63
CA PRO A 694 -5.98 -5.64 31.08
C PRO A 694 -5.27 -6.77 31.83
N ARG A 695 -5.28 -7.97 31.25
CA ARG A 695 -4.69 -9.16 31.87
C ARG A 695 -3.17 -9.02 32.00
N GLU A 696 -2.49 -8.78 30.89
CA GLU A 696 -1.02 -8.63 30.87
C GLU A 696 -0.58 -7.41 31.69
N ALA A 697 -1.33 -6.31 31.63
CA ALA A 697 -1.05 -5.14 32.46
C ALA A 697 -1.16 -5.44 33.96
N ARG A 698 -2.12 -6.28 34.38
CA ARG A 698 -2.25 -6.70 35.77
C ARG A 698 -1.12 -7.63 36.19
N GLU A 699 -0.74 -8.59 35.35
CA GLU A 699 0.41 -9.48 35.59
C GLU A 699 1.69 -8.67 35.81
N ILE A 700 1.95 -7.67 34.95
CA ILE A 700 3.10 -6.75 35.09
C ILE A 700 2.99 -5.87 36.33
N PHE A 701 1.79 -5.36 36.65
CA PHE A 701 1.57 -4.60 37.89
C PHE A 701 1.91 -5.42 39.13
N ILE A 702 1.44 -6.67 39.21
CA ILE A 702 1.73 -7.54 40.35
C ILE A 702 3.24 -7.82 40.43
N ARG A 703 3.84 -8.30 39.35
CA ARG A 703 5.25 -8.67 39.31
C ARG A 703 6.17 -7.49 39.57
N ASP A 704 6.09 -6.43 38.79
CA ASP A 704 7.09 -5.37 38.84
C ASP A 704 6.78 -4.38 39.99
N ALA A 705 5.50 -4.05 40.21
CA ALA A 705 5.13 -3.04 41.19
C ALA A 705 5.03 -3.60 42.61
N LEU A 706 4.28 -4.70 42.80
CA LEU A 706 4.00 -5.26 44.12
C LEU A 706 5.13 -6.19 44.60
N VAL A 707 5.55 -7.14 43.76
CA VAL A 707 6.64 -8.06 44.11
C VAL A 707 8.00 -7.38 43.99
N GLY A 708 8.31 -6.79 42.83
CA GLY A 708 9.55 -6.06 42.57
C GLY A 708 9.73 -4.78 43.39
N GLY A 709 8.67 -4.31 44.06
CA GLY A 709 8.74 -3.20 45.01
C GLY A 709 8.79 -1.80 44.36
N ASP A 710 8.56 -1.70 43.05
CA ASP A 710 8.56 -0.45 42.29
C ASP A 710 7.23 0.33 42.36
N TYR A 711 6.55 0.28 43.50
CA TYR A 711 5.29 0.96 43.75
C TYR A 711 5.38 1.93 44.93
N ASP A 712 4.97 3.19 44.74
CA ASP A 712 4.88 4.18 45.83
C ASP A 712 3.45 4.22 46.38
N THR A 713 3.18 3.37 47.37
CA THR A 713 1.89 3.33 48.08
C THR A 713 2.06 3.65 49.57
N ARG A 714 1.00 4.19 50.18
CA ARG A 714 0.88 4.37 51.64
C ARG A 714 0.19 3.19 52.32
N ALA A 715 -0.18 2.15 51.57
CA ALA A 715 -0.85 0.97 52.09
C ALA A 715 0.06 0.26 53.12
N PRO A 716 -0.40 0.05 54.37
CA PRO A 716 0.46 -0.47 55.43
C PRO A 716 1.01 -1.89 55.18
N PHE A 717 0.27 -2.76 54.46
CA PHE A 717 0.72 -4.10 54.10
C PHE A 717 2.01 -4.07 53.28
N PHE A 718 2.18 -3.08 52.39
CA PHE A 718 3.29 -3.04 51.45
C PHE A 718 4.61 -2.76 52.17
N ALA A 719 4.62 -1.81 53.11
CA ALA A 719 5.77 -1.53 53.97
C ALA A 719 6.09 -2.73 54.88
N HIS A 720 5.06 -3.40 55.40
CA HIS A 720 5.22 -4.63 56.19
C HIS A 720 5.88 -5.74 55.39
N ASN A 721 5.33 -6.07 54.21
CA ASN A 721 5.80 -7.16 53.36
C ASN A 721 7.23 -6.91 52.88
N ARG A 722 7.56 -5.69 52.45
CA ARG A 722 8.93 -5.34 52.06
C ARG A 722 9.94 -5.46 53.20
N LYS A 723 9.54 -5.06 54.42
CA LYS A 723 10.39 -5.24 55.60
C LYS A 723 10.58 -6.73 55.89
N LEU A 724 9.51 -7.52 55.81
CA LEU A 724 9.56 -8.96 56.05
C LEU A 724 10.45 -9.69 55.05
N VAL A 725 10.33 -9.40 53.76
CA VAL A 725 11.21 -9.93 52.71
C VAL A 725 12.67 -9.56 53.00
N LYS A 726 12.96 -8.28 53.26
CA LYS A 726 14.32 -7.82 53.59
C LYS A 726 14.89 -8.46 54.87
N ASP A 727 14.06 -8.68 55.88
CA ASP A 727 14.45 -9.36 57.11
C ASP A 727 14.79 -10.84 56.84
N ILE A 728 14.06 -11.50 55.92
CA ILE A 728 14.34 -12.87 55.49
C ILE A 728 15.61 -12.93 54.62
N GLU A 729 15.80 -12.04 53.66
CA GLU A 729 17.06 -11.91 52.89
C GLU A 729 18.26 -11.68 53.81
N THR A 730 18.10 -10.83 54.83
CA THR A 730 19.15 -10.59 55.82
C THR A 730 19.44 -11.85 56.65
N LEU A 731 18.42 -12.67 56.94
CA LEU A 731 18.59 -13.97 57.58
C LEU A 731 19.27 -14.98 56.65
N GLU A 732 19.01 -14.96 55.34
CA GLU A 732 19.75 -15.75 54.33
C GLU A 732 21.23 -15.39 54.31
N HIS A 733 21.54 -14.09 54.23
CA HIS A 733 22.91 -13.59 54.25
C HIS A 733 23.63 -13.93 55.57
N LYS A 734 22.94 -13.88 56.71
CA LYS A 734 23.51 -14.23 58.02
C LYS A 734 23.67 -15.74 58.23
N SER A 735 22.74 -16.55 57.72
CA SER A 735 22.74 -18.01 57.86
C SER A 735 23.55 -18.71 56.76
N ARG A 736 24.02 -17.97 55.75
CA ARG A 736 24.76 -18.48 54.58
C ARG A 736 24.01 -19.62 53.86
N ARG A 737 22.67 -19.55 53.83
CA ARG A 737 21.79 -20.44 53.08
C ARG A 737 20.96 -19.59 52.14
N LEU A 738 21.06 -19.84 50.84
CA LEU A 738 20.41 -19.10 49.75
C LEU A 738 19.01 -19.62 49.38
N ASP A 739 18.39 -20.43 50.26
CA ASP A 739 17.14 -21.15 49.98
C ASP A 739 16.06 -20.92 51.07
N VAL A 740 16.10 -19.79 51.79
CA VAL A 740 15.16 -19.51 52.88
C VAL A 740 13.94 -18.74 52.38
N LEU A 741 14.11 -17.82 51.41
CA LEU A 741 13.05 -17.05 50.80
C LEU A 741 12.35 -17.85 49.68
N VAL A 742 11.03 -17.78 49.66
CA VAL A 742 10.17 -18.32 48.61
C VAL A 742 10.36 -17.53 47.30
N ASP A 743 10.30 -18.21 46.14
CA ASP A 743 10.49 -17.60 44.81
C ASP A 743 9.45 -16.49 44.55
N ASP A 744 9.84 -15.45 43.82
CA ASP A 744 9.00 -14.31 43.44
C ASP A 744 7.68 -14.77 42.80
N GLN A 745 7.70 -15.90 42.07
CA GLN A 745 6.50 -16.52 41.48
C GLN A 745 5.41 -16.88 42.49
N LEU A 746 5.78 -17.31 43.69
CA LEU A 746 4.82 -17.66 44.73
C LEU A 746 4.24 -16.41 45.42
N ILE A 747 5.04 -15.35 45.54
CA ILE A 747 4.56 -14.03 45.98
C ILE A 747 3.61 -13.43 44.94
N GLU A 748 3.93 -13.57 43.66
CA GLU A 748 3.05 -13.18 42.55
C GLU A 748 1.71 -13.92 42.62
N ALA A 749 1.73 -15.25 42.79
CA ALA A 749 0.52 -16.08 42.90
C ALA A 749 -0.36 -15.67 44.10
N PHE A 750 0.25 -15.30 45.23
CA PHE A 750 -0.48 -14.79 46.39
C PHE A 750 -1.23 -13.49 46.07
N TYR A 751 -0.56 -12.53 45.43
CA TYR A 751 -1.21 -11.28 45.01
C TYR A 751 -2.27 -11.53 43.94
N ASP A 752 -1.99 -12.43 42.99
CA ASP A 752 -2.92 -12.79 41.91
C ASP A 752 -4.24 -13.36 42.44
N GLN A 753 -4.18 -14.21 43.47
CA GLN A 753 -5.36 -14.81 44.09
C GLN A 753 -6.26 -13.77 44.77
N HIS A 754 -5.69 -12.70 45.34
CA HIS A 754 -6.41 -11.76 46.20
C HIS A 754 -6.83 -10.47 45.49
N ILE A 755 -6.10 -10.04 44.47
CA ILE A 755 -6.38 -8.80 43.73
C ILE A 755 -7.38 -9.09 42.61
N PRO A 756 -8.51 -8.37 42.51
CA PRO A 756 -9.48 -8.55 41.42
C PRO A 756 -8.87 -8.37 40.03
N GLN A 757 -9.49 -9.01 39.04
CA GLN A 757 -8.98 -9.03 37.66
C GLN A 757 -9.04 -7.68 36.94
N ASP A 758 -9.91 -6.76 37.38
CA ASP A 758 -10.09 -5.41 36.82
C ASP A 758 -9.07 -4.39 37.35
N ILE A 759 -8.24 -4.76 38.33
CA ILE A 759 -7.20 -3.90 38.90
C ILE A 759 -5.94 -3.97 38.04
N ILE A 760 -5.74 -2.92 37.24
CA ILE A 760 -4.66 -2.84 36.22
C ILE A 760 -3.67 -1.68 36.45
N ASN A 761 -3.89 -0.89 37.50
CA ASN A 761 -3.07 0.26 37.86
C ASN A 761 -3.18 0.59 39.35
N GLY A 762 -2.27 1.44 39.84
CA GLY A 762 -2.22 1.87 41.23
C GLY A 762 -3.45 2.64 41.68
N ALA A 763 -4.01 3.53 40.84
CA ALA A 763 -5.20 4.31 41.21
C ALA A 763 -6.43 3.41 41.50
N GLY A 764 -6.65 2.40 40.65
CA GLY A 764 -7.67 1.38 40.86
C GLY A 764 -7.36 0.54 42.09
N PHE A 765 -6.10 0.12 42.25
CA PHE A 765 -5.64 -0.66 43.41
C PHE A 765 -5.87 0.06 44.74
N GLU A 766 -5.48 1.34 44.87
CA GLU A 766 -5.66 2.11 46.11
C GLU A 766 -7.13 2.26 46.50
N LYS A 767 -8.00 2.49 45.50
CA LYS A 767 -9.44 2.61 45.73
C LYS A 767 -10.01 1.28 46.24
N TRP A 768 -9.72 0.20 45.53
CA TRP A 768 -10.17 -1.14 45.91
C TRP A 768 -9.62 -1.56 47.28
N TYR A 769 -8.31 -1.41 47.51
CA TYR A 769 -7.67 -1.82 48.76
C TYR A 769 -8.23 -1.06 49.96
N LYS A 770 -8.53 0.24 49.82
CA LYS A 770 -9.15 1.04 50.89
C LYS A 770 -10.53 0.53 51.30
N GLU A 771 -11.30 0.00 50.35
CA GLU A 771 -12.61 -0.60 50.62
C GLU A 771 -12.44 -2.00 51.21
N ALA A 772 -11.67 -2.87 50.54
CA ALA A 772 -11.47 -4.26 50.94
C ALA A 772 -10.75 -4.42 52.29
N SER A 773 -9.83 -3.52 52.65
CA SER A 773 -9.12 -3.55 53.94
C SER A 773 -9.98 -3.14 55.13
N ARG A 774 -11.15 -2.50 54.92
CA ARG A 774 -12.11 -2.24 56.01
C ARG A 774 -12.73 -3.54 56.50
N ASP A 775 -13.03 -4.44 55.56
CA ASP A 775 -13.67 -5.73 55.85
C ASP A 775 -12.63 -6.78 56.27
N ASN A 776 -11.41 -6.71 55.73
CA ASN A 776 -10.29 -7.56 56.12
C ASN A 776 -9.01 -6.73 56.40
N PRO A 777 -8.76 -6.32 57.65
CA PRO A 777 -7.59 -5.50 58.00
C PRO A 777 -6.22 -6.16 57.74
N LYS A 778 -6.18 -7.49 57.59
CA LYS A 778 -4.96 -8.26 57.28
C LYS A 778 -4.85 -8.65 55.81
N LEU A 779 -5.68 -8.09 54.94
CA LEU A 779 -5.64 -8.35 53.50
C LEU A 779 -4.26 -7.99 52.90
N LEU A 780 -3.71 -8.89 52.08
CA LEU A 780 -2.39 -8.79 51.43
C LEU A 780 -1.16 -8.77 52.37
N TYR A 781 -1.32 -9.00 53.68
CA TYR A 781 -0.17 -9.16 54.57
C TYR A 781 0.43 -10.55 54.41
N LEU A 782 1.68 -10.62 53.97
CA LEU A 782 2.44 -11.87 53.93
C LEU A 782 2.88 -12.23 55.34
N VAL A 783 2.81 -13.51 55.70
CA VAL A 783 3.37 -14.01 56.97
C VAL A 783 4.72 -14.70 56.74
N ARG A 784 5.58 -14.65 57.77
CA ARG A 784 6.91 -15.26 57.70
C ARG A 784 6.84 -16.73 57.30
N GLU A 785 5.84 -17.45 57.77
CA GLU A 785 5.71 -18.88 57.49
C GLU A 785 5.40 -19.20 56.02
N GLU A 786 4.63 -18.35 55.35
CA GLU A 786 4.30 -18.47 53.93
C GLU A 786 5.46 -18.05 53.01
N LEU A 787 6.34 -17.17 53.50
CA LEU A 787 7.55 -16.70 52.78
C LEU A 787 8.80 -17.54 53.06
N MET A 788 8.74 -18.42 54.06
CA MET A 788 9.81 -19.37 54.35
C MET A 788 9.42 -20.73 53.78
N ARG A 789 10.34 -21.37 53.06
CA ARG A 789 10.15 -22.78 52.66
C ARG A 789 10.04 -23.65 53.93
N HIS A 790 8.82 -23.93 54.37
CA HIS A 790 8.54 -24.97 55.35
C HIS A 790 8.79 -26.30 54.63
N GLU A 791 9.80 -27.02 55.11
CA GLU A 791 10.24 -28.34 54.62
C GLU A 791 11.02 -28.35 53.29
N ALA A 792 12.35 -28.27 53.40
CA ALA A 792 13.20 -29.22 52.68
C ALA A 792 13.52 -30.40 53.61
N ALA A 793 12.50 -31.16 54.00
CA ALA A 793 12.63 -32.49 54.60
C ALA A 793 13.09 -33.49 53.52
N GLY A 794 14.20 -33.20 52.84
CA GLY A 794 14.67 -33.96 51.68
C GLY A 794 16.11 -33.75 51.25
N VAL A 795 16.90 -32.89 51.90
CA VAL A 795 18.37 -32.91 51.70
C VAL A 795 18.95 -33.92 52.66
N THR A 796 18.93 -35.19 52.27
CA THR A 796 19.64 -36.24 52.99
C THR A 796 21.13 -35.91 53.02
N THR A 797 21.80 -36.25 54.13
CA THR A 797 23.27 -36.18 54.26
C THR A 797 23.98 -36.97 53.15
N ASP A 798 23.25 -37.85 52.44
CA ASP A 798 23.71 -38.66 51.32
C ASP A 798 23.96 -37.86 50.02
N MET A 799 23.26 -36.75 49.80
CA MET A 799 23.44 -35.93 48.59
C MET A 799 24.71 -35.08 48.64
N PHE A 800 25.13 -34.67 49.84
CA PHE A 800 26.34 -33.89 50.10
C PHE A 800 27.15 -34.52 51.25
N PRO A 801 27.81 -35.68 50.99
CA PRO A 801 28.49 -36.44 52.02
C PRO A 801 29.71 -35.69 52.56
N LYS A 802 30.06 -35.91 53.83
CA LYS A 802 31.26 -35.30 54.46
C LYS A 802 32.56 -35.96 54.02
N ALA A 803 32.49 -37.16 53.45
CA ALA A 803 33.63 -37.89 52.93
C ALA A 803 33.26 -38.65 51.67
N MET A 804 34.23 -38.95 50.81
CA MET A 804 34.08 -39.87 49.69
C MET A 804 35.18 -40.92 49.73
N SER A 805 34.81 -42.17 49.43
CA SER A 805 35.80 -43.23 49.23
C SER A 805 36.36 -43.15 47.81
N VAL A 806 37.68 -43.06 47.69
CA VAL A 806 38.42 -43.17 46.43
C VAL A 806 39.40 -44.32 46.59
N THR A 807 39.29 -45.34 45.73
CA THR A 807 40.14 -46.56 45.76
C THR A 807 40.27 -47.21 47.15
N GLY A 808 39.17 -47.21 47.93
CA GLY A 808 39.12 -47.80 49.28
C GLY A 808 39.59 -46.89 50.41
N ILE A 809 40.07 -45.68 50.12
CA ILE A 809 40.50 -44.69 51.11
C ILE A 809 39.39 -43.66 51.30
N GLU A 810 38.94 -43.47 52.54
CA GLU A 810 37.97 -42.45 52.89
C GLU A 810 38.65 -41.07 52.99
N MET A 811 38.24 -40.12 52.15
CA MET A 811 38.81 -38.78 52.06
C MET A 811 37.74 -37.73 52.38
N GLN A 812 38.10 -36.72 53.17
CA GLN A 812 37.17 -35.69 53.62
C GLN A 812 36.81 -34.70 52.50
N LEU A 813 35.55 -34.27 52.49
CA LEU A 813 34.99 -33.30 51.55
C LEU A 813 34.65 -32.01 52.29
N THR A 814 35.05 -30.87 51.72
CA THR A 814 34.67 -29.54 52.18
C THR A 814 33.93 -28.80 51.07
N TYR A 815 32.82 -28.15 51.41
CA TYR A 815 31.98 -27.39 50.48
C TYR A 815 32.11 -25.90 50.77
N HIS A 816 32.36 -25.11 49.74
CA HIS A 816 32.50 -23.66 49.87
C HIS A 816 31.74 -22.99 48.73
N PHE A 817 30.81 -22.08 49.05
CA PHE A 817 30.04 -21.34 48.05
C PHE A 817 30.50 -19.88 48.04
N GLU A 818 31.30 -19.52 47.04
CA GLU A 818 31.82 -18.17 46.85
C GLU A 818 32.09 -17.94 45.35
N PRO A 819 31.08 -17.49 44.58
CA PRO A 819 31.21 -17.32 43.13
C PRO A 819 32.43 -16.46 42.75
N GLY A 820 33.32 -17.01 41.92
CA GLY A 820 34.57 -16.35 41.50
C GLY A 820 35.80 -16.67 42.35
N SER A 821 35.62 -17.31 43.51
CA SER A 821 36.73 -17.81 44.34
C SER A 821 37.33 -19.09 43.77
N VAL A 822 38.65 -19.25 43.87
CA VAL A 822 39.33 -20.52 43.50
C VAL A 822 38.90 -21.70 44.37
N ARG A 823 38.31 -21.43 45.55
CA ARG A 823 37.80 -22.42 46.50
C ARG A 823 36.35 -22.84 46.26
N ASP A 824 35.65 -22.18 45.34
CA ASP A 824 34.23 -22.41 45.07
C ASP A 824 33.93 -23.87 44.65
N GLY A 825 32.86 -24.46 45.20
CA GLY A 825 32.47 -25.84 44.97
C GLY A 825 33.01 -26.83 46.01
N VAL A 826 33.22 -28.07 45.57
CA VAL A 826 33.62 -29.20 46.43
C VAL A 826 35.13 -29.42 46.38
N THR A 827 35.76 -29.53 47.57
CA THR A 827 37.19 -29.79 47.74
C THR A 827 37.41 -31.14 48.43
N LEU A 828 38.18 -32.02 47.79
CA LEU A 828 38.64 -33.29 48.32
C LEU A 828 39.98 -33.12 49.04
N ALA A 829 40.03 -33.45 50.33
CA ALA A 829 41.27 -33.49 51.10
C ALA A 829 42.00 -34.81 50.82
N VAL A 830 43.12 -34.75 50.11
CA VAL A 830 43.88 -35.91 49.63
C VAL A 830 45.14 -36.06 50.48
N PRO A 831 45.25 -37.11 51.33
CA PRO A 831 46.50 -37.42 52.01
C PRO A 831 47.63 -37.66 51.00
N LEU A 832 48.82 -37.10 51.26
CA LEU A 832 49.95 -37.17 50.33
C LEU A 832 50.29 -38.61 49.91
N PHE A 833 50.25 -39.58 50.82
CA PHE A 833 50.47 -41.01 50.50
C PHE A 833 49.45 -41.60 49.51
N ALA A 834 48.24 -41.03 49.44
CA ALA A 834 47.13 -41.50 48.61
C ALA A 834 47.03 -40.76 47.27
N LEU A 835 47.80 -39.70 47.06
CA LEU A 835 47.68 -38.81 45.90
C LEU A 835 47.74 -39.52 44.54
N ASN A 836 48.66 -40.50 44.41
CA ASN A 836 48.81 -41.28 43.18
C ASN A 836 47.71 -42.33 42.98
N GLN A 837 46.89 -42.59 44.00
CA GLN A 837 45.78 -43.54 43.94
C GLN A 837 44.46 -42.84 43.61
N VAL A 838 44.41 -41.50 43.65
CA VAL A 838 43.20 -40.74 43.30
C VAL A 838 42.90 -40.93 41.82
N SER A 839 41.75 -41.56 41.53
CA SER A 839 41.23 -41.73 40.18
C SER A 839 40.59 -40.43 39.69
N ALA A 840 41.06 -39.93 38.54
CA ALA A 840 40.44 -38.79 37.87
C ALA A 840 38.99 -39.08 37.46
N GLU A 841 38.73 -40.28 36.93
CA GLU A 841 37.38 -40.72 36.55
C GLU A 841 36.42 -40.63 37.73
N ARG A 842 36.79 -41.13 38.92
CA ARG A 842 35.92 -41.05 40.10
C ARG A 842 35.65 -39.59 40.51
N ALA A 843 36.66 -38.72 40.40
CA ALA A 843 36.53 -37.31 40.78
C ALA A 843 35.61 -36.51 39.84
N GLU A 844 35.49 -36.91 38.57
CA GLU A 844 34.59 -36.26 37.60
C GLU A 844 33.12 -36.30 38.04
N TRP A 845 32.71 -37.36 38.74
CA TRP A 845 31.34 -37.54 39.22
C TRP A 845 30.95 -36.61 40.39
N LEU A 846 31.92 -35.90 40.98
CA LEU A 846 31.71 -35.06 42.16
C LEU A 846 30.95 -35.84 43.27
N VAL A 847 29.93 -35.18 43.83
CA VAL A 847 28.96 -35.71 44.79
C VAL A 847 27.55 -35.70 44.19
N PRO A 848 26.62 -36.55 44.67
CA PRO A 848 25.29 -36.69 44.06
C PRO A 848 24.53 -35.36 43.94
N GLY A 849 24.64 -34.48 44.94
CA GLY A 849 23.98 -33.17 44.99
C GLY A 849 24.45 -32.18 43.92
N MET A 850 25.68 -32.30 43.42
CA MET A 850 26.23 -31.42 42.38
C MET A 850 26.16 -32.02 40.98
N LEU A 851 25.90 -33.33 40.87
CA LEU A 851 25.97 -34.05 39.61
C LEU A 851 24.83 -33.68 38.66
N LYS A 852 23.60 -33.51 39.16
CA LYS A 852 22.44 -33.16 38.32
C LYS A 852 22.65 -31.87 37.53
N GLU A 853 23.15 -30.83 38.20
CA GLU A 853 23.43 -29.54 37.58
C GLU A 853 24.61 -29.63 36.59
N LYS A 854 25.68 -30.35 36.97
CA LYS A 854 26.80 -30.63 36.07
C LYS A 854 26.33 -31.30 34.78
N VAL A 855 25.48 -32.32 34.86
CA VAL A 855 24.92 -33.01 33.70
C VAL A 855 24.06 -32.08 32.85
N HIS A 856 23.20 -31.25 33.46
CA HIS A 856 22.44 -30.25 32.72
C HIS A 856 23.36 -29.30 31.94
N LEU A 857 24.42 -28.78 32.55
CA LEU A 857 25.37 -27.89 31.86
C LEU A 857 26.14 -28.61 30.75
N LEU A 858 26.52 -29.86 30.96
CA LEU A 858 27.11 -30.70 29.90
C LEU A 858 26.16 -30.83 28.70
N LEU A 859 24.88 -31.14 28.94
CA LEU A 859 23.87 -31.23 27.89
C LEU A 859 23.63 -29.86 27.20
N LYS A 860 23.70 -28.76 27.96
CA LYS A 860 23.57 -27.40 27.43
C LYS A 860 24.75 -27.01 26.51
N SER A 861 25.94 -27.54 26.81
CA SER A 861 27.18 -27.32 26.04
C SER A 861 27.18 -27.96 24.65
N LEU A 862 26.31 -28.98 24.43
CA LEU A 862 26.19 -29.66 23.15
C LEU A 862 25.68 -28.73 22.04
N PRO A 863 26.10 -28.96 20.77
CA PRO A 863 25.56 -28.27 19.60
C PRO A 863 24.03 -28.33 19.53
N GLN A 864 23.40 -27.23 19.09
CA GLN A 864 21.93 -27.10 19.03
C GLN A 864 21.24 -28.26 18.30
N LYS A 865 21.88 -28.80 17.24
CA LYS A 865 21.37 -29.95 16.46
C LYS A 865 21.25 -31.24 17.27
N LEU A 866 22.17 -31.49 18.21
CA LEU A 866 22.15 -32.65 19.10
C LEU A 866 21.25 -32.35 20.30
N ARG A 867 21.43 -31.16 20.91
CA ARG A 867 20.74 -30.73 22.13
C ARG A 867 19.21 -30.76 22.06
N ARG A 868 18.61 -30.45 20.90
CA ARG A 868 17.14 -30.41 20.72
C ARG A 868 16.43 -31.71 21.10
N HIS A 869 17.11 -32.84 21.05
CA HIS A 869 16.55 -34.17 21.35
C HIS A 869 16.52 -34.49 22.84
N MET A 870 17.11 -33.64 23.68
CA MET A 870 17.17 -33.78 25.13
C MET A 870 16.42 -32.64 25.84
N VAL A 871 15.64 -31.84 25.09
CA VAL A 871 14.82 -30.76 25.65
C VAL A 871 13.49 -31.34 26.17
N PRO A 872 13.06 -31.00 27.40
CA PRO A 872 13.69 -30.08 28.35
C PRO A 872 14.96 -30.66 29.02
N LEU A 873 16.07 -29.90 28.98
CA LEU A 873 17.37 -30.35 29.50
C LEU A 873 17.38 -30.62 31.02
N PRO A 874 16.70 -29.82 31.86
CA PRO A 874 16.60 -30.11 33.29
C PRO A 874 15.93 -31.46 33.57
N ASP A 875 14.90 -31.81 32.79
CA ASP A 875 14.16 -33.06 32.92
C ASP A 875 15.03 -34.25 32.51
N TYR A 876 15.76 -34.11 31.40
CA TYR A 876 16.68 -35.15 30.94
C TYR A 876 17.77 -35.43 31.99
N ALA A 877 18.39 -34.36 32.52
CA ALA A 877 19.39 -34.48 33.58
C ALA A 877 18.83 -35.13 34.85
N GLY A 878 17.60 -34.80 35.24
CA GLY A 878 16.90 -35.49 36.35
C GLY A 878 16.75 -36.98 36.10
N LYS A 879 16.20 -37.37 34.94
CA LYS A 879 16.00 -38.79 34.60
C LYS A 879 17.31 -39.57 34.46
N PHE A 880 18.39 -38.92 34.01
CA PHE A 880 19.72 -39.53 33.99
C PHE A 880 20.18 -39.91 35.40
N MET A 881 19.98 -39.03 36.38
CA MET A 881 20.33 -39.31 37.77
C MET A 881 19.54 -40.51 38.32
N ASP A 882 18.23 -40.58 38.05
CA ASP A 882 17.39 -41.70 38.47
C ASP A 882 17.88 -43.04 37.88
N ARG A 883 18.25 -43.04 36.59
CA ARG A 883 18.79 -44.24 35.90
C ARG A 883 20.13 -44.69 36.46
N ILE A 884 21.04 -43.76 36.74
CA ILE A 884 22.35 -44.06 37.34
C ILE A 884 22.20 -44.59 38.76
N HIS A 885 21.29 -44.00 39.53
CA HIS A 885 20.98 -44.46 40.89
C HIS A 885 20.41 -45.89 40.86
N ALA A 886 19.43 -46.16 39.98
CA ALA A 886 18.84 -47.49 39.81
C ALA A 886 19.86 -48.55 39.34
N LYS A 887 20.82 -48.18 38.48
CA LYS A 887 21.90 -49.07 38.01
C LYS A 887 23.05 -49.21 39.02
N MET A 888 23.01 -48.55 40.19
CA MET A 888 24.12 -48.42 41.15
C MET A 888 25.46 -48.06 40.46
N ALA A 889 25.38 -47.23 39.42
CA ALA A 889 26.51 -46.92 38.53
C ALA A 889 27.22 -45.61 38.91
N PHE A 890 26.77 -44.92 39.96
CA PHE A 890 27.36 -43.65 40.40
C PHE A 890 28.85 -43.82 40.73
N GLY A 891 29.69 -42.97 40.14
CA GLY A 891 31.14 -42.98 40.38
C GLY A 891 31.90 -44.12 39.69
N ARG A 892 31.25 -44.89 38.80
CA ARG A 892 31.88 -45.98 38.03
C ARG A 892 32.15 -45.55 36.59
N GLY A 893 33.41 -45.62 36.16
CA GLY A 893 33.87 -45.24 34.82
C GLY A 893 33.91 -43.72 34.61
N ASN A 894 34.21 -43.30 33.37
CA ASN A 894 34.22 -41.89 32.99
C ASN A 894 32.78 -41.34 32.86
N LEU A 895 32.52 -40.15 33.43
CA LEU A 895 31.17 -39.57 33.46
C LEU A 895 30.65 -39.27 32.04
N ILE A 896 31.51 -38.78 31.16
CA ILE A 896 31.13 -38.40 29.79
C ILE A 896 30.76 -39.64 28.99
N ASP A 897 31.54 -40.71 29.10
CA ASP A 897 31.27 -41.96 28.38
C ASP A 897 29.96 -42.58 28.82
N VAL A 898 29.68 -42.56 30.13
CA VAL A 898 28.40 -43.03 30.68
C VAL A 898 27.23 -42.15 30.20
N LEU A 899 27.43 -40.83 30.13
CA LEU A 899 26.41 -39.93 29.60
C LEU A 899 26.18 -40.13 28.09
N ILE A 900 27.24 -40.36 27.29
CA ILE A 900 27.15 -40.68 25.87
C ILE A 900 26.38 -41.99 25.66
N ALA A 901 26.69 -43.02 26.45
CA ALA A 901 25.99 -44.29 26.39
C ALA A 901 24.50 -44.13 26.72
N ASP A 902 24.16 -43.33 27.74
CA ASP A 902 22.77 -43.05 28.12
C ASP A 902 22.03 -42.23 27.04
N ILE A 903 22.67 -41.22 26.45
CA ILE A 903 22.10 -40.46 25.32
C ILE A 903 21.80 -41.38 24.15
N ARG A 904 22.72 -42.28 23.81
CA ARG A 904 22.54 -43.24 22.73
C ARG A 904 21.39 -44.22 23.05
N GLU A 905 21.33 -44.73 24.27
CA GLU A 905 20.29 -45.66 24.73
C GLU A 905 18.89 -45.01 24.71
N GLN A 906 18.78 -43.75 25.17
CA GLN A 906 17.48 -43.07 25.34
C GLN A 906 16.98 -42.35 24.09
N THR A 907 17.88 -41.85 23.23
CA THR A 907 17.52 -40.99 22.08
C THR A 907 17.91 -41.57 20.72
N GLY A 908 18.74 -42.62 20.69
CA GLY A 908 19.29 -43.19 19.45
C GLY A 908 20.38 -42.33 18.78
N ILE A 909 20.79 -41.22 19.40
CA ILE A 909 21.75 -40.28 18.82
C ILE A 909 23.17 -40.65 19.21
N HIS A 910 24.06 -40.60 18.23
CA HIS A 910 25.48 -40.73 18.44
C HIS A 910 26.09 -39.38 18.79
N VAL A 911 26.59 -39.26 20.02
CA VAL A 911 27.34 -38.11 20.53
C VAL A 911 28.79 -38.54 20.74
N LEU A 912 29.75 -37.68 20.44
CA LEU A 912 31.17 -37.89 20.68
C LEU A 912 31.64 -37.07 21.89
N THR A 913 32.70 -37.50 22.55
CA THR A 913 33.31 -36.77 23.68
C THR A 913 33.68 -35.33 23.30
N ALA A 914 34.11 -35.11 22.05
CA ALA A 914 34.46 -33.79 21.52
C ALA A 914 33.27 -32.83 21.31
N ASP A 915 32.03 -33.33 21.37
CA ASP A 915 30.84 -32.48 21.27
C ASP A 915 30.54 -31.71 22.57
N PHE A 916 31.10 -32.16 23.71
CA PHE A 916 30.96 -31.50 25.00
C PHE A 916 32.02 -30.41 25.18
N LYS A 917 31.56 -29.17 25.44
CA LYS A 917 32.45 -28.02 25.66
C LYS A 917 32.71 -27.80 27.13
N MET A 918 33.69 -28.51 27.67
CA MET A 918 34.04 -28.48 29.10
C MET A 918 34.44 -27.09 29.59
N GLU A 919 35.05 -26.29 28.73
CA GLU A 919 35.44 -24.91 29.01
C GLU A 919 34.26 -23.97 29.29
N THR A 920 33.03 -24.38 28.95
CA THR A 920 31.81 -23.58 29.23
C THR A 920 31.24 -23.83 30.63
N LEU A 921 31.73 -24.85 31.35
CA LEU A 921 31.26 -25.16 32.70
C LEU A 921 31.95 -24.23 33.72
N PRO A 922 31.20 -23.66 34.68
CA PRO A 922 31.77 -22.97 35.83
C PRO A 922 32.75 -23.87 36.61
N ALA A 923 33.77 -23.24 37.20
CA ALA A 923 34.86 -23.94 37.88
C ALA A 923 34.35 -24.91 38.96
N HIS A 924 33.32 -24.55 39.75
CA HIS A 924 32.78 -25.38 40.84
C HIS A 924 32.17 -26.73 40.39
N HIS A 925 31.99 -26.97 39.09
CA HIS A 925 31.61 -28.29 38.56
C HIS A 925 32.80 -29.21 38.27
N PHE A 926 34.01 -28.83 38.70
CA PHE A 926 35.20 -29.67 38.68
C PHE A 926 35.70 -29.87 40.12
N MET A 927 36.13 -31.08 40.48
CA MET A 927 36.63 -31.37 41.82
C MET A 927 37.86 -30.50 42.11
N ASN A 928 37.90 -29.86 43.27
CA ASN A 928 39.10 -29.22 43.77
C ASN A 928 39.85 -30.20 44.69
N PHE A 929 41.17 -30.25 44.60
CA PHE A 929 41.98 -31.18 45.40
C PHE A 929 42.87 -30.37 46.34
N LYS A 930 42.90 -30.77 47.61
CA LYS A 930 43.78 -30.20 48.64
C LYS A 930 44.70 -31.30 49.14
N VAL A 931 45.98 -31.24 48.78
CA VAL A 931 46.98 -32.23 49.21
C VAL A 931 47.40 -31.91 50.65
N ILE A 932 47.32 -32.90 51.54
CA ILE A 932 47.66 -32.74 52.97
C ILE A 932 48.78 -33.69 53.41
N ASP A 933 49.62 -33.25 54.35
CA ASP A 933 50.65 -34.06 55.00
C ASP A 933 50.11 -34.94 56.15
N GLU A 934 51.00 -35.64 56.86
CA GLU A 934 50.68 -36.52 58.02
C GLU A 934 50.06 -35.78 59.20
N HIS A 935 50.24 -34.46 59.26
CA HIS A 935 49.72 -33.60 60.31
C HIS A 935 48.48 -32.80 59.86
N GLY A 936 47.95 -33.10 58.66
CA GLY A 936 46.79 -32.43 58.08
C GLY A 936 47.07 -31.02 57.54
N ARG A 937 48.35 -30.62 57.42
CA ARG A 937 48.72 -29.32 56.84
C ARG A 937 48.64 -29.38 55.33
N GLN A 938 48.15 -28.30 54.73
CA GLN A 938 48.03 -28.16 53.28
C GLN A 938 49.41 -27.99 52.64
N LEU A 939 49.74 -28.84 51.67
CA LEU A 939 50.92 -28.71 50.83
C LEU A 939 50.61 -27.85 49.60
N ASP A 940 49.54 -28.19 48.88
CA ASP A 940 49.05 -27.43 47.73
C ASP A 940 47.56 -27.68 47.48
N MET A 941 46.93 -26.87 46.63
CA MET A 941 45.52 -26.98 46.26
C MET A 941 45.25 -26.53 44.82
N GLY A 942 44.53 -27.34 44.07
CA GLY A 942 44.08 -27.00 42.72
C GLY A 942 43.14 -28.03 42.11
N ARG A 943 42.58 -27.72 40.95
CA ARG A 943 41.65 -28.62 40.23
C ARG A 943 42.34 -29.54 39.22
N ASN A 944 43.63 -29.33 38.94
CA ASN A 944 44.40 -30.16 38.03
C ASN A 944 45.11 -31.28 38.81
N LEU A 945 44.45 -32.44 38.92
CA LEU A 945 44.99 -33.60 39.61
C LEU A 945 46.31 -34.09 39.01
N ALA A 946 46.45 -34.06 37.69
CA ALA A 946 47.67 -34.52 37.01
C ALA A 946 48.88 -33.63 37.34
N ALA A 947 48.67 -32.31 37.47
CA ALA A 947 49.72 -31.39 37.91
C ALA A 947 50.15 -31.67 39.35
N LEU A 948 49.19 -31.85 40.27
CA LEU A 948 49.47 -32.20 41.66
C LEU A 948 50.20 -33.55 41.79
N GLN A 949 49.80 -34.56 41.00
CA GLN A 949 50.47 -35.86 40.93
C GLN A 949 51.89 -35.75 40.35
N ALA A 950 52.13 -34.91 39.35
CA ALA A 950 53.46 -34.69 38.79
C ALA A 950 54.41 -34.02 39.80
N GLU A 951 53.91 -33.04 40.56
CA GLU A 951 54.69 -32.27 41.53
C GLU A 951 54.99 -33.08 42.81
N PHE A 952 53.96 -33.68 43.41
CA PHE A 952 54.06 -34.35 44.71
C PHE A 952 54.15 -35.88 44.62
N GLY A 953 54.02 -36.48 43.43
CA GLY A 953 53.95 -37.93 43.25
C GLY A 953 55.18 -38.71 43.70
N ARG A 954 56.39 -38.11 43.63
CA ARG A 954 57.63 -38.69 44.18
C ARG A 954 57.62 -38.72 45.71
N GLN A 955 57.15 -37.64 46.35
CA GLN A 955 57.03 -37.56 47.81
C GLN A 955 55.93 -38.50 48.31
N ALA A 956 54.81 -38.59 47.59
CA ALA A 956 53.73 -39.54 47.84
C ALA A 956 54.20 -41.01 47.83
N ARG A 957 55.06 -41.40 46.86
CA ARG A 957 55.64 -42.77 46.82
C ARG A 957 56.58 -43.04 47.99
N ALA A 958 57.44 -42.09 48.33
CA ALA A 958 58.37 -42.24 49.46
C ALA A 958 57.64 -42.35 50.79
N GLN A 959 56.55 -41.57 50.97
CA GLN A 959 55.72 -41.62 52.16
C GLN A 959 54.90 -42.93 52.24
N PHE A 960 54.36 -43.39 51.12
CA PHE A 960 53.69 -44.69 51.04
C PHE A 960 54.63 -45.84 51.40
N GLN A 961 55.89 -45.81 50.91
CA GLN A 961 56.92 -46.80 51.27
C GLN A 961 57.28 -46.74 52.76
N LYS A 962 57.45 -45.55 53.34
CA LYS A 962 57.69 -45.38 54.79
C LYS A 962 56.53 -45.90 55.65
N MET A 963 55.28 -45.67 55.24
CA MET A 963 54.11 -46.23 55.94
C MET A 963 54.03 -47.76 55.81
N ALA A 964 54.36 -48.31 54.65
CA ALA A 964 54.39 -49.76 54.42
C ALA A 964 55.54 -50.47 55.16
N GLU A 965 56.69 -49.83 55.32
CA GLU A 965 57.83 -50.34 56.11
C GLU A 965 57.59 -50.20 57.63
N GLY A 966 56.80 -49.21 58.07
CA GLY A 966 56.41 -48.98 59.46
C GLY A 966 55.34 -49.95 60.02
N THR A 967 54.85 -50.91 59.22
CA THR A 967 53.83 -51.91 59.62
C THR A 967 54.31 -53.37 59.60
N ALA A 968 55.63 -53.63 59.63
CA ALA A 968 56.18 -54.97 59.84
C ALA A 968 56.18 -55.38 61.34
N PRO A 969 55.69 -56.58 61.71
CA PRO A 969 55.43 -56.96 63.10
C PRO A 969 56.69 -57.40 63.85
N THR A 970 56.89 -56.89 65.07
CA THR A 970 57.76 -57.52 66.08
C THR A 970 56.89 -58.46 66.92
N GLY A 971 57.14 -59.76 66.82
CA GLY A 971 56.51 -60.77 67.66
C GLY A 971 57.43 -61.19 68.80
N GLU A 972 56.89 -61.26 70.02
CA GLU A 972 57.12 -62.34 70.99
C GLU A 972 56.12 -62.29 72.17
N GLY A 973 55.31 -63.36 72.31
CA GLY A 973 54.63 -63.86 73.53
C GLY A 973 53.38 -63.11 74.05
N ALA A 974 52.24 -63.72 74.41
CA ALA A 974 51.79 -65.11 74.44
C ALA A 974 50.23 -65.18 74.57
N SER A 975 49.66 -66.21 73.94
CA SER A 975 48.44 -66.98 74.25
C SER A 975 47.06 -66.31 74.44
N GLY A 976 46.13 -66.65 73.54
CA GLY A 976 44.67 -66.59 73.71
C GLY A 976 43.95 -67.11 72.45
N ALA A 977 43.47 -68.36 72.49
CA ALA A 977 43.17 -69.23 71.36
C ALA A 977 41.81 -69.02 70.62
N LEU A 978 41.82 -69.42 69.32
CA LEU A 978 40.73 -69.97 68.46
C LEU A 978 39.69 -68.99 67.87
N SER A 979 39.26 -69.03 66.59
CA SER A 979 39.31 -70.05 65.53
C SER A 979 38.99 -69.45 64.13
N VAL A 980 39.62 -69.97 63.09
CA VAL A 980 39.22 -69.94 61.64
C VAL A 980 39.50 -71.40 61.15
N PRO A 981 39.08 -71.94 59.97
CA PRO A 981 38.48 -71.30 58.79
C PRO A 981 37.50 -72.16 57.94
N ALA A 982 36.99 -71.62 56.82
CA ALA A 982 37.07 -72.19 55.45
C ALA A 982 36.12 -71.39 54.51
N ALA A 983 36.58 -70.61 53.51
CA ALA A 983 37.30 -70.93 52.27
C ALA A 983 36.39 -71.51 51.16
N VAL A 984 36.35 -70.84 49.99
CA VAL A 984 36.60 -71.43 48.67
C VAL A 984 37.12 -70.35 47.71
N ALA A 985 38.22 -70.68 47.03
CA ALA A 985 38.86 -69.97 45.93
C ALA A 985 38.50 -70.60 44.57
N LEU A 986 38.84 -69.90 43.48
CA LEU A 986 39.22 -70.35 42.11
C LEU A 986 38.65 -69.35 41.07
N GLN A 987 39.30 -68.94 40.00
CA GLN A 987 40.68 -69.01 39.49
C GLN A 987 40.70 -68.07 38.27
N ALA A 988 41.84 -67.46 37.97
CA ALA A 988 42.05 -66.68 36.74
C ALA A 988 42.18 -67.59 35.50
N GLY A 989 41.85 -67.05 34.32
CA GLY A 989 42.21 -67.61 33.02
C GLY A 989 42.30 -66.50 31.98
N ALA A 990 43.48 -66.34 31.39
CA ALA A 990 43.83 -65.33 30.41
C ALA A 990 43.15 -65.55 29.04
N ALA A 991 42.58 -64.46 28.48
CA ALA A 991 42.50 -64.10 27.06
C ALA A 991 41.85 -62.71 26.96
#